data_AF-A0A8B3LSH0-F1
#
_entry.id   AF-A0A8B3LSH0-F1
#
_cell.length_a   1.000
_cell.length_b   1.000
_cell.length_c   1.000
_cell.angle_alpha   90.00
_cell.angle_beta   90.00
_cell.angle_gamma   90.00
#
_symmetry.space_group_name_H-M   'P 1'
#
loop_
_entity.id
_entity.type
_entity.pdbx_description
1 polymer ?
#
loop_
_entity_poly.entity_id
_entity_poly.type
_entity_poly.pdbx_seq_one_letter_code
_entity_poly.pdbx_strand_id
1 'polypeptide(L)'
;MTARSTRFPIVGIGASAGGIPAMEGLFKGVTGQPGMAFVIITHLSPNRESLLHEVVSRYTEMPVSVVEDGTVVQPDHVYVMPQNVTLAIESGVLHLRRPNGLTQERKPIDIFFSALGEDQGEYAVGVILSGGDSDGTLGAKAIKERGGFIVAQAPDGYGPRNPDMPQSAIASGLVDVAVTAEEIGAKLEAFARGFDTLDGLAEDDGDETPDIDKVREQIYAILRSHSGHDFSGYKTKTFLRRVKRRMQIAQVHSISGYIDWLKKDAREVMNLFRDLLINVTNFFRDPDAFELLGRKIIPQLFEGKTASDTVRVWVPGCATGEEVFSIGILLREHMETLTVVPRVQIFATDIDEPALAVARAARYPEALLQGLSPERKQRFFNGDGESYVLSNEVRELCIFSPHSVIRDPPFSRMDLVSCRNLLIYFGPTIQNRVIPVFHYALKPGGYLFLGTSESVGQHDDLFATVDKKHRIFQAREHASPHIRLPALIGESHSSVFPSESAGSKKGLVGYPLRQAVEAQVLERFAPPHVLVNAEGDVVYYSARTGRYLEAPQGIPSRQLLTMARRGLRLDLRAALREATTTRRTVVRENLTVEEDDERVQPIRLTIEPLAERGNGEPLYLVLFEPSGPTQARSNEDGGSRDSDSTADLERELRDTRERLQSTIEEYETALEEVKSSNEELVSVNEEAQSTNEELEASKEEMQSLNEELNTINAELTAKIEELDHANGDLRNLFESTDIATIFLDRSLVVRTFTPAASSFFSLRPSDVGRPLTDLSSQLDYPELKQHIDKVFETGEILNHHLARDARGLFHMVRINPYRDKGNRIQGVVVTLVDVTTLAQAEEHQQVLISELNHRVKNMLAVIASIASRTRESSDTKEEFADALIGRLHAMSRAYGLLTRERWKEASVRELLQQELEPFGIERIELDGEDVKLGPQQGLSLSMAIHELATNAAKYGALSKTDGKVSVQWSIEDDSFTFGWREKDGPLVKAPLDNGFGLTLLQGEIGYRLGGHVETAFHKDGLSVQIAFPANHKEAP
;
A
#
# COMPACT_ATOMS: atom_id res chain seq x y z
N MET A 1 28.44 -20.12 -38.59
CA MET A 1 28.50 -18.99 -37.64
C MET A 1 27.11 -18.38 -37.60
N THR A 2 26.31 -18.73 -36.61
CA THR A 2 25.04 -18.06 -36.32
C THR A 2 25.35 -16.81 -35.52
N ALA A 3 24.88 -15.65 -36.00
CA ALA A 3 25.06 -14.40 -35.27
C ALA A 3 24.29 -14.47 -33.94
N ARG A 4 24.98 -14.23 -32.82
CA ARG A 4 24.32 -14.05 -31.53
C ARG A 4 23.50 -12.76 -31.60
N SER A 5 22.20 -12.84 -31.33
CA SER A 5 21.36 -11.67 -31.11
C SER A 5 21.71 -11.08 -29.74
N THR A 6 22.43 -9.97 -29.73
CA THR A 6 22.48 -9.07 -28.58
C THR A 6 21.08 -8.47 -28.42
N ARG A 7 20.41 -8.78 -27.29
CA ARG A 7 19.11 -8.19 -26.96
C ARG A 7 19.33 -6.81 -26.37
N PHE A 8 18.51 -5.85 -26.79
CA PHE A 8 18.56 -4.46 -26.33
C PHE A 8 17.13 -3.97 -26.02
N PRO A 9 16.94 -2.97 -25.14
CA PRO A 9 15.61 -2.45 -24.84
C PRO A 9 14.92 -1.84 -26.07
N ILE A 10 13.63 -2.16 -26.26
CA ILE A 10 12.78 -1.56 -27.28
C ILE A 10 11.69 -0.76 -26.58
N VAL A 11 11.65 0.54 -26.86
CA VAL A 11 10.76 1.53 -26.26
C VAL A 11 9.60 1.85 -27.19
N GLY A 12 8.41 1.36 -26.87
CA GLY A 12 7.16 1.83 -27.48
C GLY A 12 6.74 3.17 -26.86
N ILE A 13 6.67 4.22 -27.67
CA ILE A 13 6.15 5.54 -27.27
C ILE A 13 4.74 5.70 -27.81
N GLY A 14 3.76 5.73 -26.91
CA GLY A 14 2.37 6.09 -27.21
C GLY A 14 2.12 7.59 -26.99
N ALA A 15 1.59 8.26 -28.01
CA ALA A 15 1.21 9.67 -27.94
C ALA A 15 0.03 9.98 -28.89
N SER A 16 -0.74 11.04 -28.61
CA SER A 16 -1.75 11.54 -29.57
C SER A 16 -1.27 12.82 -30.28
N ALA A 17 -2.13 13.44 -31.10
CA ALA A 17 -1.80 14.63 -31.89
C ALA A 17 -1.28 15.83 -31.06
N GLY A 18 -1.62 15.89 -29.77
CA GLY A 18 -1.11 16.89 -28.82
C GLY A 18 0.27 16.57 -28.20
N GLY A 19 0.83 15.39 -28.45
CA GLY A 19 2.02 14.86 -27.77
C GLY A 19 3.38 15.34 -28.28
N ILE A 20 3.44 16.09 -29.38
CA ILE A 20 4.70 16.56 -29.98
C ILE A 20 5.60 17.32 -28.97
N PRO A 21 5.10 18.23 -28.11
CA PRO A 21 5.93 18.91 -27.11
C PRO A 21 6.49 17.95 -26.04
N ALA A 22 5.73 16.92 -25.67
CA ALA A 22 6.19 15.89 -24.73
C ALA A 22 7.28 15.00 -25.36
N MET A 23 7.17 14.71 -26.66
CA MET A 23 8.23 14.02 -27.40
C MET A 23 9.49 14.89 -27.55
N GLU A 24 9.35 16.20 -27.78
CA GLU A 24 10.48 17.14 -27.78
C GLU A 24 11.21 17.13 -26.43
N GLY A 25 10.48 17.17 -25.30
CA GLY A 25 11.07 17.03 -23.96
C GLY A 25 11.81 15.69 -23.78
N LEU A 26 11.16 14.58 -24.16
CA LEU A 26 11.74 13.24 -24.05
C LEU A 26 13.05 13.11 -24.84
N PHE A 27 13.05 13.44 -26.14
CA PHE A 27 14.22 13.24 -26.99
C PHE A 27 15.37 14.20 -26.67
N LYS A 28 15.09 15.42 -26.18
CA LYS A 28 16.12 16.30 -25.61
C LYS A 28 16.81 15.71 -24.38
N GLY A 29 16.12 14.85 -23.63
CA GLY A 29 16.66 14.12 -22.48
C GLY A 29 17.42 12.83 -22.83
N VAL A 30 17.56 12.48 -24.12
CA VAL A 30 18.26 11.27 -24.60
C VAL A 30 19.50 11.68 -25.38
N THR A 31 20.68 11.18 -24.97
CA THR A 31 21.93 11.32 -25.71
C THR A 31 21.98 10.40 -26.94
N GLY A 32 22.78 10.74 -27.95
CA GLY A 32 22.70 10.13 -29.28
C GLY A 32 23.03 8.63 -29.43
N GLN A 33 23.47 7.94 -28.38
CA GLN A 33 23.76 6.49 -28.38
C GLN A 33 23.29 5.84 -27.07
N PRO A 34 21.96 5.70 -26.85
CA PRO A 34 21.41 5.22 -25.59
C PRO A 34 21.37 3.69 -25.45
N GLY A 35 21.79 2.91 -26.46
CA GLY A 35 21.78 1.44 -26.45
C GLY A 35 20.39 0.82 -26.59
N MET A 36 19.42 1.58 -27.12
CA MET A 36 18.01 1.18 -27.20
C MET A 36 17.36 1.68 -28.49
N ALA A 37 16.25 1.05 -28.88
CA ALA A 37 15.44 1.50 -30.02
C ALA A 37 14.13 2.14 -29.56
N PHE A 38 13.64 3.12 -30.32
CA PHE A 38 12.37 3.79 -30.05
C PHE A 38 11.40 3.53 -31.19
N VAL A 39 10.15 3.19 -30.87
CA VAL A 39 9.07 2.99 -31.83
C VAL A 39 7.92 3.91 -31.43
N ILE A 40 7.55 4.85 -32.29
CA ILE A 40 6.54 5.87 -32.03
C ILE A 40 5.22 5.47 -32.67
N ILE A 41 4.19 5.34 -31.83
CA ILE A 41 2.82 4.95 -32.16
C ILE A 41 1.93 6.15 -31.88
N THR A 42 1.19 6.62 -32.89
CA THR A 42 0.37 7.83 -32.77
C THR A 42 -0.99 7.70 -33.45
N HIS A 43 -2.01 8.31 -32.85
CA HIS A 43 -3.30 8.54 -33.51
C HIS A 43 -3.14 9.58 -34.63
N LEU A 44 -2.95 9.10 -35.86
CA LEU A 44 -2.90 9.94 -37.06
C LEU A 44 -4.24 9.88 -37.82
N SER A 45 -4.82 11.04 -38.12
CA SER A 45 -6.03 11.11 -38.95
C SER A 45 -5.75 10.64 -40.38
N PRO A 46 -6.64 9.86 -41.03
CA PRO A 46 -6.38 9.24 -42.35
C PRO A 46 -6.08 10.18 -43.54
N ASN A 47 -6.28 11.50 -43.38
CA ASN A 47 -6.39 12.47 -44.48
C ASN A 47 -5.23 13.51 -44.56
N ARG A 48 -4.10 13.30 -43.89
CA ARG A 48 -2.92 14.20 -43.97
C ARG A 48 -1.62 13.43 -43.79
N GLU A 49 -0.68 13.55 -44.73
CA GLU A 49 0.69 13.01 -44.58
C GLU A 49 1.37 13.49 -43.29
N SER A 50 2.07 12.58 -42.62
CA SER A 50 2.65 12.80 -41.29
C SER A 50 4.15 13.07 -41.39
N LEU A 51 4.50 14.35 -41.32
CA LEU A 51 5.88 14.82 -41.23
C LEU A 51 6.49 14.60 -39.82
N LEU A 52 5.90 13.73 -39.00
CA LEU A 52 6.32 13.51 -37.61
C LEU A 52 7.76 12.97 -37.52
N HIS A 53 8.21 12.21 -38.52
CA HIS A 53 9.61 11.80 -38.65
C HIS A 53 10.56 13.00 -38.90
N GLU A 54 10.17 13.98 -39.72
CA GLU A 54 10.93 15.24 -39.93
C GLU A 54 10.90 16.20 -38.74
N VAL A 55 9.90 16.05 -37.85
CA VAL A 55 9.79 16.83 -36.61
C VAL A 55 10.71 16.22 -35.56
N VAL A 56 10.63 14.90 -35.35
CA VAL A 56 11.47 14.19 -34.36
C VAL A 56 12.95 14.26 -34.72
N SER A 57 13.33 14.21 -36.01
CA SER A 57 14.72 14.32 -36.45
C SER A 57 15.38 15.69 -36.19
N ARG A 58 14.63 16.69 -35.68
CA ARG A 58 15.18 17.97 -35.21
C ARG A 58 15.54 17.96 -33.72
N TYR A 59 15.11 16.94 -32.98
CA TYR A 59 15.23 16.85 -31.52
C TYR A 59 16.12 15.68 -31.06
N THR A 60 16.63 14.86 -31.99
CA THR A 60 17.56 13.77 -31.70
C THR A 60 18.65 13.66 -32.77
N GLU A 61 19.82 13.17 -32.38
CA GLU A 61 20.93 12.83 -33.28
C GLU A 61 20.78 11.41 -33.87
N MET A 62 19.87 10.58 -33.32
CA MET A 62 19.59 9.23 -33.81
C MET A 62 18.91 9.26 -35.18
N PRO A 63 19.19 8.28 -36.08
CA PRO A 63 18.43 8.13 -37.31
C PRO A 63 16.93 7.93 -37.04
N VAL A 64 16.09 8.70 -37.74
CA VAL A 64 14.63 8.60 -37.69
C VAL A 64 14.12 8.05 -39.02
N SER A 65 13.43 6.92 -39.01
CA SER A 65 12.85 6.29 -40.20
C SER A 65 11.36 6.02 -40.04
N VAL A 66 10.63 5.97 -41.16
CA VAL A 66 9.24 5.48 -41.19
C VAL A 66 9.28 3.97 -41.35
N VAL A 67 8.46 3.25 -40.58
CA VAL A 67 8.45 1.78 -40.59
C VAL A 67 7.93 1.25 -41.94
N GLU A 68 8.67 0.32 -42.54
CA GLU A 68 8.21 -0.54 -43.63
C GLU A 68 7.87 -1.95 -43.09
N ASP A 69 7.04 -2.73 -43.80
CA ASP A 69 6.69 -4.08 -43.36
C ASP A 69 7.92 -5.02 -43.41
N GLY A 70 8.20 -5.71 -42.30
CA GLY A 70 9.40 -6.52 -42.16
C GLY A 70 10.65 -5.74 -41.71
N THR A 71 10.51 -4.50 -41.23
CA THR A 71 11.64 -3.72 -40.70
C THR A 71 12.23 -4.38 -39.45
N VAL A 72 13.49 -4.80 -39.51
CA VAL A 72 14.24 -5.28 -38.35
C VAL A 72 14.63 -4.10 -37.46
N VAL A 73 14.27 -4.15 -36.18
CA VAL A 73 14.62 -3.09 -35.21
C VAL A 73 16.13 -3.10 -34.95
N GLN A 74 16.75 -1.91 -34.93
CA GLN A 74 18.15 -1.69 -34.62
C GLN A 74 18.30 -0.77 -33.41
N PRO A 75 19.34 -0.93 -32.57
CA PRO A 75 19.63 0.01 -31.48
C PRO A 75 19.99 1.39 -32.02
N ASP A 76 19.85 2.41 -31.16
CA ASP A 76 20.13 3.82 -31.44
C ASP A 76 19.34 4.38 -32.63
N HIS A 77 18.13 3.87 -32.85
CA HIS A 77 17.27 4.20 -33.99
C HIS A 77 15.85 4.54 -33.52
N VAL A 78 15.22 5.52 -34.19
CA VAL A 78 13.84 5.93 -33.94
C VAL A 78 12.95 5.58 -35.14
N TYR A 79 11.92 4.78 -34.89
CA TYR A 79 10.97 4.30 -35.88
C TYR A 79 9.63 4.99 -35.72
N VAL A 80 9.05 5.49 -36.80
CA VAL A 80 7.74 6.17 -36.83
C VAL A 80 6.73 5.33 -37.58
N MET A 81 5.60 5.05 -36.93
CA MET A 81 4.47 4.34 -37.52
C MET A 81 3.89 5.09 -38.75
N PRO A 82 3.69 4.43 -39.91
CA PRO A 82 3.02 5.03 -41.06
C PRO A 82 1.49 5.07 -40.88
N GLN A 83 0.78 5.58 -41.89
CA GLN A 83 -0.65 5.87 -41.80
C GLN A 83 -1.54 4.70 -42.17
N ASN A 84 -2.75 4.68 -41.61
CA ASN A 84 -3.83 3.74 -41.94
C ASN A 84 -3.40 2.26 -41.84
N VAL A 85 -2.52 1.97 -40.88
CA VAL A 85 -2.04 0.64 -40.52
C VAL A 85 -2.16 0.46 -39.00
N THR A 86 -2.01 -0.78 -38.55
CA THR A 86 -1.72 -1.15 -37.16
C THR A 86 -0.32 -1.75 -37.13
N LEU A 87 0.48 -1.37 -36.14
CA LEU A 87 1.85 -1.85 -35.96
C LEU A 87 1.89 -2.98 -34.93
N ALA A 88 2.62 -4.05 -35.24
CA ALA A 88 2.96 -5.13 -34.32
C ALA A 88 4.46 -5.46 -34.40
N ILE A 89 4.98 -6.17 -33.42
CA ILE A 89 6.37 -6.65 -33.39
C ILE A 89 6.40 -8.16 -33.09
N GLU A 90 7.23 -8.91 -33.81
CA GLU A 90 7.45 -10.34 -33.61
C GLU A 90 8.92 -10.69 -33.93
N SER A 91 9.60 -11.38 -33.03
CA SER A 91 11.04 -11.71 -33.14
C SER A 91 11.96 -10.51 -33.42
N GLY A 92 11.64 -9.33 -32.88
CA GLY A 92 12.37 -8.07 -33.16
C GLY A 92 12.13 -7.47 -34.54
N VAL A 93 11.11 -7.93 -35.27
CA VAL A 93 10.72 -7.43 -36.60
C VAL A 93 9.38 -6.73 -36.51
N LEU A 94 9.30 -5.52 -37.09
CA LEU A 94 8.08 -4.73 -37.16
C LEU A 94 7.21 -5.16 -38.35
N HIS A 95 5.94 -5.41 -38.07
CA HIS A 95 4.94 -5.88 -39.04
C HIS A 95 3.79 -4.88 -39.17
N LEU A 96 3.43 -4.55 -40.42
CA LEU A 96 2.36 -3.62 -40.75
C LEU A 96 1.09 -4.39 -41.16
N ARG A 97 0.03 -4.26 -40.36
CA ARG A 97 -1.29 -4.81 -40.71
C ARG A 97 -2.18 -3.68 -41.22
N ARG A 98 -2.92 -3.91 -42.32
CA ARG A 98 -3.95 -2.98 -42.77
C ARG A 98 -5.27 -3.32 -42.07
N PRO A 99 -6.01 -2.35 -41.50
CA PRO A 99 -7.32 -2.62 -40.93
C PRO A 99 -8.27 -3.17 -42.01
N ASN A 100 -8.89 -4.32 -41.74
CA ASN A 100 -9.99 -4.80 -42.57
C ASN A 100 -11.21 -3.89 -42.33
N GLY A 101 -11.78 -3.33 -43.40
CA GLY A 101 -12.74 -2.21 -43.37
C GLY A 101 -14.11 -2.44 -42.71
N LEU A 102 -14.25 -3.47 -41.88
CA LEU A 102 -15.43 -3.75 -41.05
C LEU A 102 -15.18 -3.46 -39.56
N THR A 103 -13.92 -3.37 -39.13
CA THR A 103 -13.53 -3.04 -37.75
C THR A 103 -12.36 -2.07 -37.77
N GLN A 104 -12.66 -0.80 -37.50
CA GLN A 104 -11.65 0.21 -37.19
C GLN A 104 -11.01 -0.19 -35.83
N GLU A 105 -9.81 -0.76 -35.85
CA GLU A 105 -9.07 -1.14 -34.63
C GLU A 105 -8.83 0.13 -33.80
N ARG A 106 -9.58 0.30 -32.70
CA ARG A 106 -9.76 1.61 -32.06
C ARG A 106 -8.57 2.09 -31.22
N LYS A 107 -7.51 1.27 -31.07
CA LYS A 107 -6.47 1.43 -30.05
C LYS A 107 -5.09 0.91 -30.51
N PRO A 108 -4.36 1.64 -31.38
CA PRO A 108 -3.06 1.20 -31.90
C PRO A 108 -1.95 1.10 -30.83
N ILE A 109 -1.99 1.88 -29.75
CA ILE A 109 -0.96 1.86 -28.69
C ILE A 109 -1.10 0.58 -27.86
N ASP A 110 -2.31 0.23 -27.41
CA ASP A 110 -2.60 -1.01 -26.68
C ASP A 110 -2.18 -2.24 -27.49
N ILE A 111 -2.43 -2.26 -28.81
CA ILE A 111 -2.06 -3.38 -29.70
C ILE A 111 -0.54 -3.52 -29.80
N PHE A 112 0.19 -2.43 -30.09
CA PHE A 112 1.64 -2.50 -30.22
C PHE A 112 2.31 -2.84 -28.89
N PHE A 113 1.89 -2.22 -27.78
CA PHE A 113 2.45 -2.50 -26.46
C PHE A 113 2.20 -3.95 -26.03
N SER A 114 1.05 -4.54 -26.38
CA SER A 114 0.77 -5.95 -26.13
C SER A 114 1.77 -6.84 -26.88
N ALA A 115 1.94 -6.64 -28.19
CA ALA A 115 2.93 -7.39 -28.99
C ALA A 115 4.37 -7.18 -28.48
N LEU A 116 4.73 -5.96 -28.12
CA LEU A 116 6.04 -5.61 -27.55
C LEU A 116 6.32 -6.35 -26.25
N GLY A 117 5.32 -6.42 -25.36
CA GLY A 117 5.40 -7.19 -24.12
C GLY A 117 5.64 -8.68 -24.39
N GLU A 118 4.91 -9.27 -25.33
CA GLU A 118 5.03 -10.70 -25.66
C GLU A 118 6.38 -11.06 -26.31
N ASP A 119 6.90 -10.21 -27.19
CA ASP A 119 8.16 -10.45 -27.91
C ASP A 119 9.40 -10.16 -27.05
N GLN A 120 9.46 -8.97 -26.45
CA GLN A 120 10.66 -8.46 -25.76
C GLN A 120 10.65 -8.73 -24.25
N GLY A 121 9.49 -9.02 -23.66
CA GLY A 121 9.37 -9.44 -22.26
C GLY A 121 9.79 -8.37 -21.25
N GLU A 122 11.02 -8.47 -20.75
CA GLU A 122 11.61 -7.50 -19.82
C GLU A 122 12.40 -6.38 -20.51
N TYR A 123 12.76 -6.57 -21.77
CA TYR A 123 13.35 -5.56 -22.64
C TYR A 123 12.27 -4.63 -23.26
N ALA A 124 11.00 -4.97 -23.06
CA ALA A 124 9.86 -4.14 -23.43
C ALA A 124 9.75 -2.91 -22.50
N VAL A 125 9.76 -1.72 -23.09
CA VAL A 125 9.48 -0.46 -22.38
C VAL A 125 8.29 0.23 -23.01
N GLY A 126 7.28 0.57 -22.21
CA GLY A 126 6.14 1.37 -22.64
C GLY A 126 6.25 2.79 -22.07
N VAL A 127 6.19 3.79 -22.93
CA VAL A 127 6.18 5.22 -22.56
C VAL A 127 4.86 5.83 -23.00
N ILE A 128 4.10 6.37 -22.06
CA ILE A 128 2.80 7.00 -22.31
C ILE A 128 2.92 8.51 -22.11
N LEU A 129 2.75 9.25 -23.20
CA LEU A 129 2.83 10.72 -23.24
C LEU A 129 1.44 11.34 -23.40
N SER A 130 1.39 12.68 -23.39
CA SER A 130 0.17 13.48 -23.61
C SER A 130 -0.71 12.93 -24.75
N GLY A 131 -1.97 12.64 -24.43
CA GLY A 131 -2.95 12.10 -25.37
C GLY A 131 -4.36 12.06 -24.78
N GLY A 132 -5.35 12.00 -25.66
CA GLY A 132 -6.74 11.72 -25.27
C GLY A 132 -7.05 10.22 -25.33
N ASP A 133 -8.17 9.84 -24.72
CA ASP A 133 -8.62 8.45 -24.53
C ASP A 133 -7.67 7.58 -23.67
N SER A 134 -8.13 6.36 -23.36
CA SER A 134 -7.40 5.38 -22.53
C SER A 134 -6.50 4.42 -23.32
N ASP A 135 -6.04 4.79 -24.53
CA ASP A 135 -5.16 3.93 -25.35
C ASP A 135 -3.72 3.91 -24.81
N GLY A 136 -3.19 2.71 -24.55
CA GLY A 136 -1.92 2.48 -23.87
C GLY A 136 -2.07 1.89 -22.46
N THR A 137 -3.25 1.98 -21.83
CA THR A 137 -3.48 1.45 -20.47
C THR A 137 -3.51 -0.09 -20.43
N LEU A 138 -4.09 -0.75 -21.43
CA LEU A 138 -4.06 -2.22 -21.53
C LEU A 138 -2.71 -2.71 -22.06
N GLY A 139 -2.10 -1.95 -22.96
CA GLY A 139 -0.74 -2.17 -23.42
C GLY A 139 0.28 -2.16 -22.28
N ALA A 140 0.20 -1.14 -21.40
CA ALA A 140 1.02 -1.06 -20.20
C ALA A 140 0.83 -2.28 -19.29
N LYS A 141 -0.41 -2.76 -19.16
CA LYS A 141 -0.75 -3.99 -18.44
C LYS A 141 -0.04 -5.20 -19.03
N ALA A 142 -0.11 -5.39 -20.35
CA ALA A 142 0.53 -6.51 -21.05
C ALA A 142 2.06 -6.51 -20.90
N ILE A 143 2.72 -5.36 -21.08
CA ILE A 143 4.17 -5.20 -20.82
C ILE A 143 4.49 -5.54 -19.35
N LYS A 144 3.66 -5.10 -18.40
CA LYS A 144 3.84 -5.40 -16.97
C LYS A 144 3.70 -6.88 -16.62
N GLU A 145 2.76 -7.61 -17.22
CA GLU A 145 2.61 -9.06 -17.01
C GLU A 145 3.89 -9.82 -17.40
N ARG A 146 4.56 -9.39 -18.47
CA ARG A 146 5.81 -10.00 -18.96
C ARG A 146 7.05 -9.50 -18.19
N GLY A 147 6.92 -8.32 -17.57
CA GLY A 147 7.84 -7.78 -16.58
C GLY A 147 8.70 -6.63 -17.07
N GLY A 148 8.34 -6.01 -18.19
CA GLY A 148 8.96 -4.80 -18.74
C GLY A 148 8.74 -3.56 -17.88
N PHE A 149 9.07 -2.39 -18.42
CA PHE A 149 9.12 -1.12 -17.69
C PHE A 149 8.11 -0.12 -18.25
N ILE A 150 7.32 0.53 -17.39
CA ILE A 150 6.31 1.53 -17.80
C ILE A 150 6.60 2.89 -17.22
N VAL A 151 6.73 3.88 -18.10
CA VAL A 151 6.88 5.30 -17.76
C VAL A 151 5.66 6.06 -18.29
N ALA A 152 5.10 6.95 -17.47
CA ALA A 152 4.04 7.85 -17.91
C ALA A 152 4.42 9.31 -17.62
N GLN A 153 3.93 10.23 -18.45
CA GLN A 153 4.09 11.66 -18.23
C GLN A 153 3.28 12.13 -17.01
N ALA A 154 3.94 12.68 -16.00
CA ALA A 154 3.32 13.36 -14.87
C ALA A 154 2.92 14.81 -15.23
N PRO A 155 1.94 15.41 -14.53
CA PRO A 155 1.63 16.84 -14.65
C PRO A 155 2.76 17.70 -14.05
N ASP A 156 3.20 18.74 -14.77
CA ASP A 156 4.35 19.58 -14.44
C ASP A 156 3.96 21.05 -14.12
N GLY A 157 2.70 21.29 -13.76
CA GLY A 157 2.14 22.64 -13.55
C GLY A 157 1.78 23.38 -14.85
N TYR A 158 2.35 22.97 -15.99
CA TYR A 158 1.95 23.33 -17.36
C TYR A 158 1.50 22.07 -18.13
N GLY A 159 0.72 21.23 -17.43
CA GLY A 159 0.56 19.79 -17.66
C GLY A 159 0.25 19.31 -19.09
N PRO A 160 0.30 17.98 -19.30
CA PRO A 160 0.05 17.36 -20.61
C PRO A 160 -1.20 17.95 -21.28
N ARG A 161 -1.06 18.46 -22.52
CA ARG A 161 -2.11 19.23 -23.21
C ARG A 161 -3.45 18.52 -23.25
N ASN A 162 -3.40 17.19 -23.33
CA ASN A 162 -4.49 16.27 -23.03
C ASN A 162 -3.96 15.31 -21.94
N PRO A 163 -4.50 15.34 -20.71
CA PRO A 163 -3.98 14.55 -19.59
C PRO A 163 -4.56 13.12 -19.53
N ASP A 164 -5.66 12.86 -20.22
CA ASP A 164 -6.53 11.68 -20.10
C ASP A 164 -5.75 10.36 -20.24
N MET A 165 -4.94 10.23 -21.29
CA MET A 165 -4.15 9.03 -21.58
C MET A 165 -3.10 8.71 -20.49
N PRO A 166 -2.18 9.61 -20.12
CA PRO A 166 -1.24 9.35 -19.03
C PRO A 166 -1.93 9.26 -17.66
N GLN A 167 -3.01 10.00 -17.39
CA GLN A 167 -3.76 9.86 -16.15
C GLN A 167 -4.46 8.51 -16.03
N SER A 168 -5.08 7.99 -17.09
CA SER A 168 -5.69 6.64 -17.13
C SER A 168 -4.65 5.56 -16.82
N ALA A 169 -3.45 5.67 -17.41
CA ALA A 169 -2.35 4.77 -17.12
C ALA A 169 -1.85 4.88 -15.67
N ILE A 170 -1.68 6.09 -15.13
CA ILE A 170 -1.26 6.30 -13.73
C ILE A 170 -2.31 5.78 -12.74
N ALA A 171 -3.59 6.09 -12.97
CA ALA A 171 -4.73 5.65 -12.15
C ALA A 171 -4.92 4.13 -12.14
N SER A 172 -4.47 3.41 -13.18
CA SER A 172 -4.45 1.95 -13.20
C SER A 172 -3.46 1.32 -12.21
N GLY A 173 -2.52 2.10 -11.63
CA GLY A 173 -1.46 1.61 -10.74
C GLY A 173 -0.34 0.84 -11.43
N LEU A 174 -0.35 0.74 -12.77
CA LEU A 174 0.60 -0.07 -13.56
C LEU A 174 1.89 0.67 -13.94
N VAL A 175 1.99 1.98 -13.68
CA VAL A 175 3.16 2.81 -14.03
C VAL A 175 4.28 2.62 -12.99
N ASP A 176 5.53 2.36 -13.44
CA ASP A 176 6.70 2.30 -12.54
C ASP A 176 7.15 3.69 -12.09
N VAL A 177 7.16 4.63 -13.03
CA VAL A 177 7.72 5.97 -12.88
C VAL A 177 6.80 6.96 -13.59
N ALA A 178 6.22 7.88 -12.84
CA ALA A 178 5.53 9.06 -13.36
C ALA A 178 6.44 10.27 -13.16
N VAL A 179 6.91 10.89 -14.25
CA VAL A 179 7.85 12.03 -14.25
C VAL A 179 7.52 13.01 -15.38
N THR A 180 8.07 14.22 -15.33
CA THR A 180 7.87 15.21 -16.41
C THR A 180 8.49 14.72 -17.73
N ALA A 181 8.00 15.22 -18.86
CA ALA A 181 8.43 14.74 -20.18
C ALA A 181 9.95 14.87 -20.40
N GLU A 182 10.58 15.92 -19.86
CA GLU A 182 12.01 16.17 -19.93
C GLU A 182 12.85 15.16 -19.13
N GLU A 183 12.31 14.65 -18.02
CA GLU A 183 12.99 13.66 -17.17
C GLU A 183 12.91 12.23 -17.74
N ILE A 184 11.94 11.92 -18.61
CA ILE A 184 11.73 10.57 -19.16
C ILE A 184 12.99 10.06 -19.87
N GLY A 185 13.62 10.89 -20.72
CA GLY A 185 14.80 10.49 -21.49
C GLY A 185 15.95 9.99 -20.60
N ALA A 186 16.30 10.76 -19.56
CA ALA A 186 17.35 10.41 -18.61
C ALA A 186 17.03 9.13 -17.80
N LYS A 187 15.75 8.87 -17.51
CA LYS A 187 15.30 7.62 -16.85
C LYS A 187 15.43 6.42 -17.78
N LEU A 188 15.13 6.57 -19.08
CA LEU A 188 15.27 5.51 -20.08
C LEU A 188 16.75 5.13 -20.28
N GLU A 189 17.66 6.09 -20.39
CA GLU A 189 19.10 5.77 -20.47
C GLU A 189 19.64 5.08 -19.22
N ALA A 190 19.18 5.48 -18.04
CA ALA A 190 19.57 4.83 -16.80
C ALA A 190 19.13 3.36 -16.77
N PHE A 191 17.96 3.07 -17.35
CA PHE A 191 17.45 1.72 -17.53
C PHE A 191 18.29 0.92 -18.54
N ALA A 192 18.61 1.46 -19.73
CA ALA A 192 19.43 0.76 -20.73
C ALA A 192 20.87 0.46 -20.28
N ARG A 193 21.57 1.43 -19.68
CA ARG A 193 22.92 1.22 -19.11
C ARG A 193 22.95 0.11 -18.05
N GLY A 194 21.79 -0.20 -17.47
CA GLY A 194 21.57 -1.31 -16.55
C GLY A 194 21.51 -2.71 -17.18
N PHE A 195 21.41 -2.86 -18.50
CA PHE A 195 21.45 -4.16 -19.19
C PHE A 195 22.88 -4.54 -19.64
N ASP A 196 23.60 -3.64 -20.31
CA ASP A 196 24.98 -3.87 -20.75
C ASP A 196 25.92 -4.26 -19.60
N THR A 197 25.72 -3.66 -18.42
CA THR A 197 26.50 -3.96 -17.22
C THR A 197 26.19 -5.32 -16.58
N LEU A 198 25.12 -6.01 -17.00
CA LEU A 198 24.63 -7.24 -16.38
C LEU A 198 24.69 -8.49 -17.26
N ASP A 199 24.63 -8.36 -18.60
CA ASP A 199 24.94 -9.48 -19.50
C ASP A 199 26.44 -9.85 -19.41
N GLY A 200 27.33 -8.86 -19.25
CA GLY A 200 28.75 -9.11 -18.94
C GLY A 200 29.00 -9.81 -17.61
N LEU A 201 28.05 -9.77 -16.66
CA LEU A 201 28.08 -10.53 -15.40
C LEU A 201 27.36 -11.88 -15.48
N ALA A 202 26.69 -12.18 -16.61
CA ALA A 202 26.01 -13.44 -16.85
C ALA A 202 26.80 -14.38 -17.78
N GLU A 203 27.72 -13.85 -18.60
CA GLU A 203 28.62 -14.67 -19.43
C GLU A 203 29.91 -15.13 -18.71
N ASP A 204 30.28 -14.53 -17.58
CA ASP A 204 31.44 -14.95 -16.76
C ASP A 204 31.12 -16.13 -15.82
N ASP A 205 30.18 -17.00 -16.21
CA ASP A 205 29.69 -18.17 -15.48
C ASP A 205 30.69 -19.35 -15.59
N GLY A 206 31.96 -19.05 -15.34
CA GLY A 206 33.09 -19.97 -15.29
C GLY A 206 33.60 -20.16 -13.86
N ASP A 207 33.13 -21.24 -13.21
CA ASP A 207 33.65 -21.77 -11.94
C ASP A 207 33.82 -20.78 -10.76
N GLU A 208 32.71 -20.30 -10.18
CA GLU A 208 32.57 -20.21 -8.70
C GLU A 208 31.11 -19.97 -8.25
N THR A 209 30.39 -21.04 -7.88
CA THR A 209 29.02 -20.97 -7.33
C THR A 209 28.91 -21.05 -5.78
N PRO A 210 29.52 -20.13 -4.98
CA PRO A 210 29.17 -20.04 -3.55
C PRO A 210 28.89 -18.62 -2.99
N ASP A 211 28.03 -17.79 -3.61
CA ASP A 211 27.48 -16.59 -2.91
C ASP A 211 26.02 -16.18 -3.23
N ILE A 212 25.42 -16.65 -4.34
CA ILE A 212 24.06 -16.26 -4.74
C ILE A 212 22.99 -16.61 -3.68
N ASP A 213 23.10 -17.77 -3.03
CA ASP A 213 22.16 -18.16 -1.97
C ASP A 213 22.29 -17.27 -0.72
N LYS A 214 23.50 -16.88 -0.32
CA LYS A 214 23.75 -15.98 0.82
C LYS A 214 23.24 -14.56 0.55
N VAL A 215 23.52 -14.03 -0.64
CA VAL A 215 22.93 -12.78 -1.15
C VAL A 215 21.41 -12.82 -1.01
N ARG A 216 20.80 -13.91 -1.46
CA ARG A 216 19.34 -14.10 -1.45
C ARG A 216 18.80 -14.14 -0.02
N GLU A 217 19.45 -14.89 0.87
CA GLU A 217 19.11 -14.93 2.30
C GLU A 217 19.24 -13.56 2.99
N GLN A 218 20.25 -12.75 2.65
CA GLN A 218 20.38 -11.39 3.18
C GLN A 218 19.24 -10.48 2.73
N ILE A 219 18.87 -10.50 1.44
CA ILE A 219 17.74 -9.70 0.94
C ILE A 219 16.42 -10.20 1.54
N TYR A 220 16.23 -11.52 1.70
CA TYR A 220 15.08 -12.10 2.40
C TYR A 220 15.01 -11.67 3.87
N ALA A 221 16.14 -11.62 4.58
CA ALA A 221 16.19 -11.16 5.97
C ALA A 221 15.80 -9.68 6.07
N ILE A 222 16.27 -8.82 5.16
CA ILE A 222 15.88 -7.40 5.11
C ILE A 222 14.38 -7.27 4.81
N LEU A 223 13.89 -7.90 3.74
CA LEU A 223 12.46 -7.89 3.38
C LEU A 223 11.59 -8.40 4.54
N ARG A 224 11.97 -9.49 5.20
CA ARG A 224 11.24 -10.05 6.34
C ARG A 224 11.26 -9.15 7.56
N SER A 225 12.38 -8.45 7.82
CA SER A 225 12.49 -7.51 8.94
C SER A 225 11.58 -6.28 8.78
N HIS A 226 11.36 -5.83 7.53
CA HIS A 226 10.62 -4.60 7.23
C HIS A 226 9.15 -4.83 6.84
N SER A 227 8.85 -5.92 6.14
CA SER A 227 7.49 -6.27 5.67
C SER A 227 6.80 -7.36 6.50
N GLY A 228 7.55 -8.12 7.32
CA GLY A 228 7.01 -9.28 8.04
C GLY A 228 6.65 -10.48 7.16
N HIS A 229 6.93 -10.44 5.85
CA HIS A 229 6.69 -11.52 4.90
C HIS A 229 7.98 -12.29 4.58
N ASP A 230 7.87 -13.61 4.47
CA ASP A 230 9.00 -14.47 4.14
C ASP A 230 8.97 -14.90 2.67
N PHE A 231 10.01 -14.51 1.93
CA PHE A 231 10.19 -14.85 0.52
C PHE A 231 11.14 -16.05 0.31
N SER A 232 11.57 -16.74 1.39
CA SER A 232 12.52 -17.86 1.36
C SER A 232 12.24 -18.97 0.34
N GLY A 233 10.95 -19.24 0.04
CA GLY A 233 10.52 -20.21 -0.97
C GLY A 233 9.97 -19.60 -2.26
N TYR A 234 10.26 -18.34 -2.55
CA TYR A 234 9.95 -17.71 -3.85
C TYR A 234 10.91 -18.21 -4.94
N LYS A 235 10.47 -18.35 -6.20
CA LYS A 235 11.33 -18.89 -7.27
C LYS A 235 12.57 -18.03 -7.53
N THR A 236 13.76 -18.63 -7.36
CA THR A 236 15.08 -17.96 -7.45
C THR A 236 15.28 -17.13 -8.72
N LYS A 237 14.98 -17.69 -9.91
CA LYS A 237 15.14 -16.96 -11.18
C LYS A 237 14.24 -15.73 -11.25
N THR A 238 12.98 -15.84 -10.84
CA THR A 238 12.03 -14.72 -10.80
C THR A 238 12.45 -13.65 -9.79
N PHE A 239 12.90 -14.07 -8.60
CA PHE A 239 13.36 -13.18 -7.55
C PHE A 239 14.58 -12.35 -8.00
N LEU A 240 15.65 -13.02 -8.48
CA LEU A 240 16.87 -12.34 -8.92
C LEU A 240 16.62 -11.39 -10.09
N ARG A 241 15.67 -11.72 -10.98
CA ARG A 241 15.24 -10.86 -12.09
C ARG A 241 14.61 -9.55 -11.61
N ARG A 242 13.76 -9.61 -10.56
CA ARG A 242 13.16 -8.42 -9.93
C ARG A 242 14.19 -7.60 -9.12
N VAL A 243 15.08 -8.26 -8.37
CA VAL A 243 16.21 -7.58 -7.71
C VAL A 243 17.08 -6.84 -8.72
N LYS A 244 17.48 -7.47 -9.83
CA LYS A 244 18.23 -6.84 -10.92
C LYS A 244 17.48 -5.63 -11.51
N ARG A 245 16.18 -5.77 -11.81
CA ARG A 245 15.32 -4.67 -12.29
C ARG A 245 15.30 -3.47 -11.32
N ARG A 246 15.14 -3.71 -10.02
CA ARG A 246 15.20 -2.65 -9.01
C ARG A 246 16.58 -2.00 -8.90
N MET A 247 17.66 -2.78 -9.01
CA MET A 247 19.03 -2.25 -9.07
C MET A 247 19.22 -1.29 -10.25
N GLN A 248 18.66 -1.59 -11.43
CA GLN A 248 18.68 -0.70 -12.60
C GLN A 248 17.94 0.62 -12.31
N ILE A 249 16.71 0.53 -11.78
CA ILE A 249 15.88 1.71 -11.44
C ILE A 249 16.55 2.58 -10.35
N ALA A 250 17.20 1.96 -9.38
CA ALA A 250 17.94 2.62 -8.30
C ALA A 250 19.37 3.04 -8.71
N GLN A 251 19.81 2.76 -9.95
CA GLN A 251 21.17 3.04 -10.45
C GLN A 251 22.30 2.41 -9.60
N VAL A 252 22.08 1.20 -9.08
CA VAL A 252 23.06 0.49 -8.23
C VAL A 252 23.72 -0.65 -9.00
N HIS A 253 25.00 -0.47 -9.33
CA HIS A 253 25.75 -1.39 -10.20
C HIS A 253 26.26 -2.68 -9.54
N SER A 254 26.01 -2.90 -8.24
CA SER A 254 26.44 -4.13 -7.53
C SER A 254 25.39 -4.63 -6.56
N ILE A 255 25.26 -5.96 -6.46
CA ILE A 255 24.29 -6.62 -5.58
C ILE A 255 24.59 -6.30 -4.10
N SER A 256 25.87 -6.28 -3.72
CA SER A 256 26.32 -5.89 -2.37
C SER A 256 25.99 -4.43 -2.07
N GLY A 257 26.23 -3.52 -3.02
CA GLY A 257 25.81 -2.12 -2.92
C GLY A 257 24.30 -1.97 -2.77
N TYR A 258 23.51 -2.81 -3.43
CA TYR A 258 22.06 -2.79 -3.33
C TYR A 258 21.55 -3.33 -1.99
N ILE A 259 22.20 -4.37 -1.44
CA ILE A 259 21.94 -4.83 -0.06
C ILE A 259 22.22 -3.70 0.95
N ASP A 260 23.29 -2.95 0.78
CA ASP A 260 23.59 -1.81 1.68
C ASP A 260 22.69 -0.59 1.44
N TRP A 261 22.15 -0.43 0.23
CA TRP A 261 21.11 0.56 -0.07
C TRP A 261 19.77 0.19 0.58
N LEU A 262 19.35 -1.07 0.48
CA LEU A 262 18.16 -1.62 1.16
C LEU A 262 18.23 -1.49 2.69
N LYS A 263 19.42 -1.56 3.29
CA LYS A 263 19.61 -1.30 4.73
C LYS A 263 19.48 0.19 5.10
N LYS A 264 19.61 1.12 4.15
CA LYS A 264 19.63 2.57 4.38
C LYS A 264 18.32 3.25 4.03
N ASP A 265 17.65 2.86 2.94
CA ASP A 265 16.37 3.45 2.53
C ASP A 265 15.21 2.43 2.60
N ALA A 266 14.41 2.57 3.66
CA ALA A 266 13.17 1.83 3.88
C ALA A 266 12.20 1.88 2.69
N ARG A 267 12.20 2.97 1.90
CA ARG A 267 11.32 3.12 0.73
C ARG A 267 11.73 2.16 -0.38
N GLU A 268 13.03 1.91 -0.56
CA GLU A 268 13.48 0.95 -1.57
C GLU A 268 13.19 -0.49 -1.18
N VAL A 269 13.17 -0.81 0.12
CA VAL A 269 12.68 -2.12 0.60
C VAL A 269 11.22 -2.31 0.23
N MET A 270 10.38 -1.27 0.38
CA MET A 270 8.98 -1.30 -0.03
C MET A 270 8.81 -1.34 -1.56
N ASN A 271 9.68 -0.67 -2.33
CA ASN A 271 9.66 -0.74 -3.79
C ASN A 271 10.02 -2.14 -4.32
N LEU A 272 11.04 -2.77 -3.73
CA LEU A 272 11.42 -4.15 -4.05
C LEU A 272 10.32 -5.13 -3.65
N PHE A 273 9.70 -4.94 -2.48
CA PHE A 273 8.54 -5.72 -2.06
C PHE A 273 7.42 -5.64 -3.11
N ARG A 274 7.04 -4.43 -3.57
CA ARG A 274 6.03 -4.27 -4.63
C ARG A 274 6.43 -4.91 -5.95
N ASP A 275 7.69 -4.79 -6.39
CA ASP A 275 8.14 -5.38 -7.67
C ASP A 275 8.17 -6.93 -7.66
N LEU A 276 8.23 -7.53 -6.47
CA LEU A 276 8.06 -8.97 -6.25
C LEU A 276 6.58 -9.42 -6.25
N LEU A 277 5.63 -8.49 -6.14
CA LEU A 277 4.19 -8.73 -6.18
C LEU A 277 3.63 -8.33 -7.56
N ILE A 278 3.66 -9.29 -8.49
CA ILE A 278 3.12 -9.08 -9.84
C ILE A 278 1.59 -9.18 -9.78
N ASN A 279 0.97 -8.07 -9.40
CA ASN A 279 -0.45 -7.97 -9.05
C ASN A 279 -1.36 -7.69 -10.26
N VAL A 280 -1.07 -8.32 -11.40
CA VAL A 280 -1.86 -8.12 -12.63
C VAL A 280 -2.96 -9.18 -12.74
N THR A 281 -4.20 -8.72 -12.68
CA THR A 281 -5.43 -9.52 -12.83
C THR A 281 -6.40 -8.85 -13.81
N ASN A 282 -7.46 -9.54 -14.24
CA ASN A 282 -8.45 -9.03 -15.20
C ASN A 282 -9.86 -9.49 -14.81
N PHE A 283 -10.88 -8.68 -15.12
CA PHE A 283 -12.27 -9.13 -15.06
C PHE A 283 -12.44 -10.35 -15.98
N PHE A 284 -13.06 -11.40 -15.45
CA PHE A 284 -13.30 -12.67 -16.15
C PHE A 284 -12.04 -13.30 -16.79
N ARG A 285 -10.85 -13.15 -16.16
CA ARG A 285 -9.58 -13.76 -16.62
C ARG A 285 -9.72 -15.25 -16.93
N ASP A 286 -9.36 -15.65 -18.15
CA ASP A 286 -9.72 -16.94 -18.78
C ASP A 286 -11.26 -17.12 -18.90
N PRO A 287 -11.94 -16.47 -19.87
CA PRO A 287 -13.41 -16.44 -19.94
C PRO A 287 -14.08 -17.82 -19.93
N ASP A 288 -13.56 -18.79 -20.71
CA ASP A 288 -14.01 -20.20 -20.71
C ASP A 288 -14.12 -20.80 -19.30
N ALA A 289 -13.16 -20.47 -18.42
CA ALA A 289 -13.10 -21.01 -17.07
C ALA A 289 -14.17 -20.38 -16.17
N PHE A 290 -14.45 -19.08 -16.32
CA PHE A 290 -15.53 -18.40 -15.62
C PHE A 290 -16.92 -18.78 -16.14
N GLU A 291 -17.08 -19.06 -17.44
CA GLU A 291 -18.35 -19.59 -17.98
C GLU A 291 -18.65 -20.96 -17.36
N LEU A 292 -17.65 -21.85 -17.31
CA LEU A 292 -17.79 -23.16 -16.67
C LEU A 292 -18.08 -23.03 -15.16
N LEU A 293 -17.39 -22.11 -14.46
CA LEU A 293 -17.63 -21.81 -13.05
C LEU A 293 -19.09 -21.37 -12.84
N GLY A 294 -19.54 -20.36 -13.60
CA GLY A 294 -20.89 -19.80 -13.53
C GLY A 294 -22.00 -20.80 -13.87
N ARG A 295 -21.79 -21.65 -14.89
CA ARG A 295 -22.83 -22.58 -15.37
C ARG A 295 -22.91 -23.87 -14.57
N LYS A 296 -21.79 -24.37 -14.03
CA LYS A 296 -21.71 -25.68 -13.36
C LYS A 296 -21.49 -25.59 -11.86
N ILE A 297 -20.56 -24.75 -11.41
CA ILE A 297 -20.11 -24.74 -10.01
C ILE A 297 -20.95 -23.81 -9.16
N ILE A 298 -21.21 -22.57 -9.62
CA ILE A 298 -21.98 -21.58 -8.87
C ILE A 298 -23.35 -22.13 -8.43
N PRO A 299 -24.18 -22.77 -9.28
CA PRO A 299 -25.45 -23.34 -8.83
C PRO A 299 -25.31 -24.41 -7.74
N GLN A 300 -24.28 -25.25 -7.84
CA GLN A 300 -23.98 -26.29 -6.84
C GLN A 300 -23.54 -25.70 -5.49
N LEU A 301 -23.08 -24.44 -5.44
CA LEU A 301 -22.81 -23.76 -4.16
C LEU A 301 -24.09 -23.38 -3.40
N PHE A 302 -25.26 -23.34 -4.05
CA PHE A 302 -26.55 -22.99 -3.44
C PHE A 302 -27.47 -24.20 -3.23
N GLU A 303 -27.14 -25.35 -3.82
CA GLU A 303 -27.95 -26.57 -3.71
C GLU A 303 -28.15 -27.01 -2.25
N GLY A 304 -29.41 -27.27 -1.88
CA GLY A 304 -29.79 -27.66 -0.52
C GLY A 304 -29.71 -26.56 0.56
N LYS A 305 -29.36 -25.32 0.22
CA LYS A 305 -29.24 -24.21 1.18
C LYS A 305 -30.54 -23.43 1.34
N THR A 306 -30.72 -22.86 2.54
CA THR A 306 -31.88 -22.08 2.97
C THR A 306 -31.48 -20.64 3.33
N ALA A 307 -32.45 -19.76 3.58
CA ALA A 307 -32.17 -18.37 3.96
C ALA A 307 -31.33 -18.20 5.25
N SER A 308 -31.27 -19.22 6.12
CA SER A 308 -30.40 -19.25 7.30
C SER A 308 -28.95 -19.66 7.00
N ASP A 309 -28.69 -20.27 5.85
CA ASP A 309 -27.36 -20.72 5.47
C ASP A 309 -26.52 -19.59 4.88
N THR A 310 -25.20 -19.83 4.79
CA THR A 310 -24.27 -18.88 4.18
C THR A 310 -23.34 -19.60 3.20
N VAL A 311 -23.28 -19.09 1.97
CA VAL A 311 -22.28 -19.43 0.96
C VAL A 311 -21.03 -18.57 1.25
N ARG A 312 -19.89 -19.23 1.47
CA ARG A 312 -18.64 -18.57 1.84
C ARG A 312 -17.58 -18.85 0.78
N VAL A 313 -17.06 -17.81 0.16
CA VAL A 313 -15.99 -17.90 -0.85
C VAL A 313 -14.73 -17.25 -0.30
N TRP A 314 -13.55 -17.81 -0.58
CA TRP A 314 -12.26 -17.18 -0.26
C TRP A 314 -11.41 -17.01 -1.52
N VAL A 315 -10.92 -15.79 -1.75
CA VAL A 315 -10.05 -15.42 -2.88
C VAL A 315 -8.70 -14.93 -2.35
N PRO A 316 -7.74 -15.84 -2.09
CA PRO A 316 -6.36 -15.50 -1.76
C PRO A 316 -5.52 -15.07 -2.99
N GLY A 317 -4.87 -13.92 -2.88
CA GLY A 317 -4.16 -13.25 -3.96
C GLY A 317 -5.09 -12.39 -4.82
N CYS A 318 -6.00 -11.63 -4.19
CA CYS A 318 -7.04 -10.91 -4.93
C CYS A 318 -6.55 -9.68 -5.70
N ALA A 319 -5.31 -9.22 -5.48
CA ALA A 319 -4.73 -8.04 -6.11
C ALA A 319 -5.70 -6.84 -6.05
N THR A 320 -5.91 -6.17 -7.19
CA THR A 320 -6.79 -5.00 -7.36
C THR A 320 -8.29 -5.31 -7.33
N GLY A 321 -8.70 -6.59 -7.21
CA GLY A 321 -10.08 -6.99 -6.90
C GLY A 321 -10.90 -7.57 -8.06
N GLU A 322 -10.43 -7.52 -9.30
CA GLU A 322 -11.24 -7.90 -10.47
C GLU A 322 -11.75 -9.35 -10.45
N GLU A 323 -10.97 -10.32 -9.94
CA GLU A 323 -11.42 -11.72 -9.79
C GLU A 323 -12.55 -11.84 -8.74
N VAL A 324 -12.42 -11.13 -7.62
CA VAL A 324 -13.41 -11.13 -6.52
C VAL A 324 -14.76 -10.63 -7.05
N PHE A 325 -14.73 -9.55 -7.81
CA PHE A 325 -15.93 -8.96 -8.40
C PHE A 325 -16.49 -9.77 -9.56
N SER A 326 -15.65 -10.44 -10.35
CA SER A 326 -16.10 -11.40 -11.37
C SER A 326 -16.88 -12.58 -10.75
N ILE A 327 -16.39 -13.13 -9.63
CA ILE A 327 -17.10 -14.17 -8.85
C ILE A 327 -18.36 -13.59 -8.20
N GLY A 328 -18.29 -12.37 -7.65
CA GLY A 328 -19.43 -11.68 -7.04
C GLY A 328 -20.58 -11.42 -8.01
N ILE A 329 -20.28 -11.02 -9.25
CA ILE A 329 -21.25 -10.87 -10.34
C ILE A 329 -21.95 -12.21 -10.62
N LEU A 330 -21.18 -13.30 -10.83
CA LEU A 330 -21.77 -14.63 -11.09
C LEU A 330 -22.66 -15.14 -9.94
N LEU A 331 -22.25 -14.88 -8.68
CA LEU A 331 -23.05 -15.20 -7.51
C LEU A 331 -24.36 -14.39 -7.49
N ARG A 332 -24.29 -13.08 -7.77
CA ARG A 332 -25.44 -12.17 -7.79
C ARG A 332 -26.43 -12.51 -8.90
N GLU A 333 -25.95 -12.80 -10.11
CA GLU A 333 -26.74 -13.28 -11.24
C GLU A 333 -27.48 -14.59 -10.88
N HIS A 334 -26.82 -15.54 -10.24
CA HIS A 334 -27.46 -16.79 -9.85
C HIS A 334 -28.48 -16.61 -8.70
N MET A 335 -28.19 -15.75 -7.71
CA MET A 335 -29.09 -15.46 -6.58
C MET A 335 -30.48 -14.99 -7.02
N GLU A 336 -30.61 -14.36 -8.19
CA GLU A 336 -31.88 -13.87 -8.73
C GLU A 336 -32.74 -14.96 -9.37
N THR A 337 -32.15 -16.10 -9.71
CA THR A 337 -32.89 -17.28 -10.15
C THR A 337 -33.52 -18.06 -8.99
N LEU A 338 -33.20 -17.70 -7.73
CA LEU A 338 -33.62 -18.41 -6.53
C LEU A 338 -34.78 -17.71 -5.82
N THR A 339 -35.81 -18.48 -5.45
CA THR A 339 -36.93 -17.99 -4.63
C THR A 339 -36.58 -17.81 -3.16
N VAL A 340 -35.53 -18.48 -2.68
CA VAL A 340 -34.99 -18.37 -1.32
C VAL A 340 -33.50 -18.11 -1.43
N VAL A 341 -33.08 -16.91 -1.05
CA VAL A 341 -31.70 -16.45 -1.24
C VAL A 341 -30.91 -16.63 0.07
N PRO A 342 -29.92 -17.54 0.14
CA PRO A 342 -29.02 -17.64 1.29
C PRO A 342 -28.07 -16.44 1.35
N ARG A 343 -27.44 -16.21 2.51
CA ARG A 343 -26.43 -15.15 2.63
C ARG A 343 -25.17 -15.53 1.86
N VAL A 344 -24.50 -14.55 1.25
CA VAL A 344 -23.24 -14.75 0.52
C VAL A 344 -22.17 -13.88 1.15
N GLN A 345 -20.97 -14.43 1.33
CA GLN A 345 -19.79 -13.71 1.83
C GLN A 345 -18.55 -14.14 1.04
N ILE A 346 -17.85 -13.16 0.45
CA ILE A 346 -16.59 -13.36 -0.28
C ILE A 346 -15.47 -12.72 0.55
N PHE A 347 -14.61 -13.55 1.11
CA PHE A 347 -13.39 -13.13 1.80
C PHE A 347 -12.32 -12.92 0.72
N ALA A 348 -11.86 -11.69 0.53
CA ALA A 348 -10.83 -11.31 -0.41
C ALA A 348 -9.58 -10.90 0.35
N THR A 349 -8.44 -11.48 -0.02
CA THR A 349 -7.20 -11.32 0.75
C THR A 349 -5.99 -11.19 -0.14
N ASP A 350 -5.14 -10.23 0.20
CA ASP A 350 -3.82 -10.03 -0.40
C ASP A 350 -2.80 -9.59 0.67
N ILE A 351 -1.53 -9.48 0.29
CA ILE A 351 -0.47 -8.87 1.10
C ILE A 351 -0.09 -7.47 0.60
N ASP A 352 -0.56 -7.05 -0.59
CA ASP A 352 -0.38 -5.69 -1.11
C ASP A 352 -1.52 -4.75 -0.68
N GLU A 353 -1.29 -3.97 0.39
CA GLU A 353 -2.25 -2.99 0.91
C GLU A 353 -2.67 -1.91 -0.13
N PRO A 354 -1.75 -1.36 -0.98
CA PRO A 354 -2.12 -0.56 -2.15
C PRO A 354 -3.15 -1.20 -3.09
N ALA A 355 -2.93 -2.44 -3.54
CA ALA A 355 -3.90 -3.13 -4.40
C ALA A 355 -5.24 -3.38 -3.68
N LEU A 356 -5.20 -3.72 -2.38
CA LEU A 356 -6.41 -3.80 -1.55
C LEU A 356 -7.14 -2.46 -1.42
N ALA A 357 -6.45 -1.32 -1.47
CA ALA A 357 -7.09 0.00 -1.46
C ALA A 357 -7.88 0.26 -2.75
N VAL A 358 -7.31 -0.07 -3.91
CA VAL A 358 -8.02 -0.05 -5.22
C VAL A 358 -9.23 -0.98 -5.19
N ALA A 359 -9.04 -2.22 -4.72
CA ALA A 359 -10.12 -3.20 -4.59
C ALA A 359 -11.24 -2.74 -3.64
N ARG A 360 -10.89 -2.07 -2.53
CA ARG A 360 -11.86 -1.51 -1.58
C ARG A 360 -12.67 -0.37 -2.19
N ALA A 361 -12.03 0.50 -2.99
CA ALA A 361 -12.67 1.60 -3.71
C ALA A 361 -13.54 1.12 -4.88
N ALA A 362 -13.18 -0.01 -5.50
CA ALA A 362 -13.91 -0.65 -6.61
C ALA A 362 -14.20 0.29 -7.81
N ARG A 363 -13.28 1.23 -8.04
CA ARG A 363 -13.27 2.17 -9.17
C ARG A 363 -12.21 1.72 -10.16
N TYR A 364 -12.58 1.58 -11.43
CA TYR A 364 -11.70 1.11 -12.50
C TYR A 364 -11.82 1.99 -13.76
N PRO A 365 -10.71 2.32 -14.45
CA PRO A 365 -10.78 2.93 -15.77
C PRO A 365 -11.51 2.02 -16.77
N GLU A 366 -12.24 2.62 -17.72
CA GLU A 366 -13.03 1.87 -18.71
C GLU A 366 -12.24 0.79 -19.46
N ALA A 367 -10.97 1.06 -19.75
CA ALA A 367 -10.07 0.14 -20.44
C ALA A 367 -9.98 -1.22 -19.72
N LEU A 368 -9.98 -1.24 -18.38
CA LEU A 368 -9.88 -2.48 -17.61
C LEU A 368 -11.18 -3.31 -17.59
N LEU A 369 -12.30 -2.75 -18.07
CA LEU A 369 -13.60 -3.41 -18.12
C LEU A 369 -13.86 -4.20 -19.42
N GLN A 370 -12.92 -4.26 -20.37
CA GLN A 370 -13.12 -4.96 -21.64
C GLN A 370 -13.42 -6.47 -21.52
N GLY A 371 -13.12 -7.09 -20.37
CA GLY A 371 -13.50 -8.49 -20.07
C GLY A 371 -14.96 -8.70 -19.66
N LEU A 372 -15.75 -7.64 -19.52
CA LEU A 372 -17.18 -7.69 -19.18
C LEU A 372 -18.05 -7.65 -20.44
N SER A 373 -19.17 -8.36 -20.42
CA SER A 373 -20.20 -8.19 -21.44
C SER A 373 -20.91 -6.84 -21.29
N PRO A 374 -21.48 -6.27 -22.37
CA PRO A 374 -22.19 -4.98 -22.30
C PRO A 374 -23.30 -4.95 -21.25
N GLU A 375 -24.03 -6.05 -21.11
CA GLU A 375 -25.15 -6.19 -20.16
C GLU A 375 -24.64 -6.17 -18.71
N ARG A 376 -23.54 -6.89 -18.43
CA ARG A 376 -22.88 -6.87 -17.11
C ARG A 376 -22.32 -5.50 -16.78
N LYS A 377 -21.71 -4.82 -17.75
CA LYS A 377 -21.16 -3.48 -17.56
C LYS A 377 -22.27 -2.47 -17.25
N GLN A 378 -23.33 -2.42 -18.06
CA GLN A 378 -24.46 -1.51 -17.86
C GLN A 378 -25.20 -1.75 -16.53
N ARG A 379 -25.23 -3.01 -16.06
CA ARG A 379 -25.94 -3.39 -14.84
C ARG A 379 -25.12 -3.21 -13.57
N PHE A 380 -23.87 -3.71 -13.54
CA PHE A 380 -23.07 -3.80 -12.33
C PHE A 380 -22.06 -2.66 -12.15
N PHE A 381 -21.97 -1.73 -13.11
CA PHE A 381 -21.08 -0.57 -13.00
C PHE A 381 -21.82 0.72 -13.34
N ASN A 382 -21.63 1.72 -12.50
CA ASN A 382 -22.05 3.08 -12.76
C ASN A 382 -20.87 3.86 -13.36
N GLY A 383 -21.11 4.60 -14.45
CA GLY A 383 -20.12 5.53 -14.99
C GLY A 383 -19.93 6.72 -14.05
N ASP A 384 -18.68 7.11 -13.81
CA ASP A 384 -18.29 8.28 -13.02
C ASP A 384 -17.04 8.93 -13.65
N GLY A 385 -17.31 9.82 -14.61
CA GLY A 385 -16.29 10.37 -15.51
C GLY A 385 -15.64 9.30 -16.39
N GLU A 386 -14.31 9.27 -16.42
CA GLU A 386 -13.51 8.27 -17.17
C GLU A 386 -13.41 6.91 -16.46
N SER A 387 -13.93 6.83 -15.24
CA SER A 387 -13.92 5.63 -14.40
C SER A 387 -15.31 5.04 -14.26
N TYR A 388 -15.34 3.76 -13.89
CA TYR A 388 -16.55 3.02 -13.60
C TYR A 388 -16.46 2.49 -12.17
N VAL A 389 -17.51 2.71 -11.39
CA VAL A 389 -17.61 2.27 -9.99
C VAL A 389 -18.57 1.09 -9.91
N LEU A 390 -18.13 0.00 -9.27
CA LEU A 390 -18.95 -1.20 -9.08
C LEU A 390 -20.18 -0.92 -8.20
N SER A 391 -21.33 -1.50 -8.55
CA SER A 391 -22.57 -1.38 -7.80
C SER A 391 -22.49 -1.98 -6.38
N ASN A 392 -23.18 -1.33 -5.43
CA ASN A 392 -23.19 -1.75 -4.03
C ASN A 392 -23.69 -3.19 -3.83
N GLU A 393 -24.61 -3.68 -4.68
CA GLU A 393 -25.16 -5.05 -4.61
C GLU A 393 -24.09 -6.16 -4.75
N VAL A 394 -22.99 -5.90 -5.47
CA VAL A 394 -21.84 -6.83 -5.56
C VAL A 394 -20.79 -6.45 -4.51
N ARG A 395 -20.56 -5.15 -4.30
CA ARG A 395 -19.54 -4.65 -3.38
C ARG A 395 -19.78 -5.06 -1.92
N GLU A 396 -21.02 -5.13 -1.46
CA GLU A 396 -21.41 -5.54 -0.10
C GLU A 396 -21.18 -7.04 0.18
N LEU A 397 -21.08 -7.87 -0.86
CA LEU A 397 -20.73 -9.29 -0.72
C LEU A 397 -19.25 -9.48 -0.35
N CYS A 398 -18.40 -8.47 -0.53
CA CYS A 398 -16.95 -8.57 -0.57
C CYS A 398 -16.25 -7.94 0.65
N ILE A 399 -15.47 -8.75 1.38
CA ILE A 399 -14.72 -8.36 2.58
C ILE A 399 -13.21 -8.41 2.27
N PHE A 400 -12.55 -7.25 2.23
CA PHE A 400 -11.13 -7.10 1.85
C PHE A 400 -10.21 -6.90 3.07
N SER A 401 -9.35 -7.88 3.36
CA SER A 401 -8.42 -7.84 4.50
C SER A 401 -7.00 -8.28 4.14
N PRO A 402 -5.95 -7.65 4.70
CA PRO A 402 -4.57 -8.11 4.51
C PRO A 402 -4.37 -9.48 5.18
N HIS A 403 -3.83 -10.45 4.44
CA HIS A 403 -3.60 -11.83 4.93
C HIS A 403 -2.58 -12.55 4.06
N SER A 404 -1.65 -13.28 4.70
CA SER A 404 -0.66 -14.11 4.04
C SER A 404 -0.99 -15.60 4.19
N VAL A 405 -1.34 -16.25 3.07
CA VAL A 405 -1.66 -17.69 2.97
C VAL A 405 -0.62 -18.63 3.63
N ILE A 406 0.64 -18.19 3.73
CA ILE A 406 1.75 -18.98 4.27
C ILE A 406 1.87 -18.83 5.79
N ARG A 407 1.61 -17.63 6.32
CA ARG A 407 1.87 -17.23 7.72
C ARG A 407 0.60 -17.28 8.57
N ASP A 408 -0.49 -16.77 8.02
CA ASP A 408 -1.72 -16.46 8.75
C ASP A 408 -2.72 -17.63 8.63
N PRO A 409 -3.54 -17.90 9.65
CA PRO A 409 -4.45 -19.05 9.63
C PRO A 409 -5.52 -18.93 8.53
N PRO A 410 -5.90 -20.03 7.85
CA PRO A 410 -6.92 -19.99 6.80
C PRO A 410 -8.32 -19.76 7.34
N PHE A 411 -9.21 -19.20 6.51
CA PHE A 411 -10.64 -19.18 6.81
C PHE A 411 -11.22 -20.59 6.72
N SER A 412 -11.93 -21.03 7.74
CA SER A 412 -12.53 -22.37 7.78
C SER A 412 -13.96 -22.40 7.27
N ARG A 413 -14.37 -23.55 6.72
CA ARG A 413 -15.71 -23.83 6.18
C ARG A 413 -16.09 -22.93 4.99
N MET A 414 -15.20 -22.82 4.01
CA MET A 414 -15.46 -22.23 2.70
C MET A 414 -16.20 -23.23 1.80
N ASP A 415 -17.08 -22.73 0.94
CA ASP A 415 -17.74 -23.51 -0.12
C ASP A 415 -16.92 -23.49 -1.43
N LEU A 416 -16.21 -22.39 -1.69
CA LEU A 416 -15.29 -22.20 -2.82
C LEU A 416 -14.02 -21.48 -2.35
N VAL A 417 -12.86 -21.93 -2.83
CA VAL A 417 -11.58 -21.21 -2.75
C VAL A 417 -11.10 -20.94 -4.17
N SER A 418 -10.83 -19.69 -4.52
CA SER A 418 -10.26 -19.29 -5.81
C SER A 418 -8.86 -18.73 -5.62
N CYS A 419 -7.84 -19.49 -6.00
CA CYS A 419 -6.44 -19.11 -5.85
C CYS A 419 -5.75 -19.22 -7.21
N ARG A 420 -5.82 -18.15 -7.99
CA ARG A 420 -5.39 -18.14 -9.39
C ARG A 420 -4.18 -17.25 -9.59
N ASN A 421 -3.20 -17.74 -10.34
CA ASN A 421 -1.98 -17.03 -10.70
C ASN A 421 -1.11 -16.59 -9.49
N LEU A 422 -1.34 -17.15 -8.29
CA LEU A 422 -0.53 -16.92 -7.09
C LEU A 422 0.52 -18.02 -6.87
N LEU A 423 0.16 -19.28 -7.15
CA LEU A 423 1.03 -20.43 -6.93
C LEU A 423 2.22 -20.44 -7.90
N ILE A 424 2.11 -19.79 -9.06
CA ILE A 424 3.21 -19.65 -10.03
C ILE A 424 4.46 -18.98 -9.44
N TYR A 425 4.35 -18.15 -8.39
CA TYR A 425 5.48 -17.49 -7.74
C TYR A 425 6.19 -18.37 -6.71
N PHE A 426 5.46 -19.33 -6.15
CA PHE A 426 5.95 -20.23 -5.11
C PHE A 426 6.81 -21.37 -5.68
N GLY A 427 7.88 -21.70 -4.98
CA GLY A 427 8.63 -22.95 -5.19
C GLY A 427 7.85 -24.18 -4.70
N PRO A 428 8.26 -25.39 -5.10
CA PRO A 428 7.54 -26.64 -4.78
C PRO A 428 7.31 -26.86 -3.27
N THR A 429 8.22 -26.38 -2.42
CA THR A 429 8.13 -26.47 -0.96
C THR A 429 6.95 -25.67 -0.38
N ILE A 430 6.73 -24.45 -0.86
CA ILE A 430 5.59 -23.62 -0.44
C ILE A 430 4.29 -24.15 -1.07
N GLN A 431 4.31 -24.54 -2.35
CA GLN A 431 3.12 -25.14 -3.00
C GLN A 431 2.62 -26.36 -2.22
N ASN A 432 3.53 -27.26 -1.81
CA ASN A 432 3.19 -28.45 -1.01
C ASN A 432 2.68 -28.13 0.40
N ARG A 433 2.95 -26.93 0.94
CA ARG A 433 2.41 -26.46 2.22
C ARG A 433 1.05 -25.77 2.06
N VAL A 434 0.83 -25.07 0.95
CA VAL A 434 -0.38 -24.25 0.70
C VAL A 434 -1.56 -25.09 0.20
N ILE A 435 -1.35 -26.10 -0.65
CA ILE A 435 -2.46 -26.94 -1.17
C ILE A 435 -3.25 -27.66 -0.04
N PRO A 436 -2.62 -28.27 0.98
CA PRO A 436 -3.35 -28.83 2.14
C PRO A 436 -4.09 -27.78 2.98
N VAL A 437 -3.60 -26.53 3.02
CA VAL A 437 -4.27 -25.41 3.72
C VAL A 437 -5.59 -25.04 3.02
N PHE A 438 -5.65 -25.11 1.68
CA PHE A 438 -6.91 -24.94 0.95
C PHE A 438 -7.89 -26.09 1.15
N HIS A 439 -7.42 -27.34 1.24
CA HIS A 439 -8.29 -28.49 1.56
C HIS A 439 -8.95 -28.32 2.94
N TYR A 440 -8.19 -27.87 3.95
CA TYR A 440 -8.70 -27.58 5.29
C TYR A 440 -9.64 -26.35 5.36
N ALA A 441 -9.40 -25.35 4.52
CA ALA A 441 -10.29 -24.19 4.42
C ALA A 441 -11.68 -24.60 3.91
N LEU A 442 -11.74 -25.56 2.98
CA LEU A 442 -12.96 -26.01 2.34
C LEU A 442 -13.83 -26.91 3.24
N LYS A 443 -15.15 -26.83 3.02
CA LYS A 443 -16.10 -27.86 3.47
C LYS A 443 -15.88 -29.15 2.64
N PRO A 444 -16.24 -30.33 3.16
CA PRO A 444 -16.31 -31.54 2.35
C PRO A 444 -17.22 -31.31 1.13
N GLY A 445 -16.77 -31.69 -0.07
CA GLY A 445 -17.49 -31.41 -1.32
C GLY A 445 -17.37 -29.97 -1.85
N GLY A 446 -16.69 -29.05 -1.14
CA GLY A 446 -16.41 -27.70 -1.62
C GLY A 446 -15.38 -27.65 -2.75
N TYR A 447 -15.29 -26.53 -3.46
CA TYR A 447 -14.52 -26.42 -4.70
C TYR A 447 -13.24 -25.59 -4.56
N LEU A 448 -12.19 -25.98 -5.29
CA LEU A 448 -10.94 -25.24 -5.46
C LEU A 448 -10.78 -24.86 -6.94
N PHE A 449 -10.58 -23.58 -7.22
CA PHE A 449 -10.35 -23.04 -8.55
C PHE A 449 -8.94 -22.46 -8.62
N LEU A 450 -8.12 -22.93 -9.58
CA LEU A 450 -6.73 -22.51 -9.77
C LEU A 450 -6.52 -21.88 -11.16
N GLY A 451 -5.40 -21.19 -11.37
CA GLY A 451 -5.02 -20.67 -12.69
C GLY A 451 -4.71 -21.80 -13.68
N THR A 452 -4.89 -21.58 -14.97
CA THR A 452 -4.69 -22.57 -16.05
C THR A 452 -3.31 -23.25 -16.03
N SER A 453 -2.27 -22.48 -15.69
CA SER A 453 -0.87 -22.93 -15.56
C SER A 453 -0.54 -23.59 -14.20
N GLU A 454 -1.51 -23.75 -13.30
CA GLU A 454 -1.33 -24.24 -11.93
C GLU A 454 -1.92 -25.66 -11.74
N SER A 455 -1.57 -26.30 -10.62
CA SER A 455 -1.97 -27.68 -10.32
C SER A 455 -1.89 -27.95 -8.82
N VAL A 456 -2.71 -28.89 -8.32
CA VAL A 456 -2.63 -29.43 -6.95
C VAL A 456 -1.38 -30.29 -6.71
N GLY A 457 -0.60 -30.58 -7.76
CA GLY A 457 0.71 -31.22 -7.67
C GLY A 457 0.61 -32.69 -7.28
N GLN A 458 1.12 -33.05 -6.10
CA GLN A 458 1.10 -34.43 -5.58
C GLN A 458 -0.17 -34.75 -4.76
N HIS A 459 -1.10 -33.81 -4.62
CA HIS A 459 -2.26 -33.89 -3.70
C HIS A 459 -3.57 -34.37 -4.38
N ASP A 460 -3.47 -35.27 -5.35
CA ASP A 460 -4.63 -35.90 -6.01
C ASP A 460 -5.46 -36.78 -5.05
N ASP A 461 -4.94 -37.06 -3.85
CA ASP A 461 -5.61 -37.74 -2.74
C ASP A 461 -6.51 -36.80 -1.92
N LEU A 462 -6.21 -35.50 -1.86
CA LEU A 462 -7.03 -34.47 -1.21
C LEU A 462 -8.16 -33.98 -2.13
N PHE A 463 -7.91 -33.93 -3.44
CA PHE A 463 -8.79 -33.29 -4.42
C PHE A 463 -9.24 -34.24 -5.53
N ALA A 464 -10.50 -34.15 -5.94
CA ALA A 464 -11.02 -34.76 -7.16
C ALA A 464 -10.99 -33.72 -8.29
N THR A 465 -10.54 -34.09 -9.50
CA THR A 465 -10.56 -33.17 -10.64
C THR A 465 -11.97 -33.10 -11.23
N VAL A 466 -12.56 -31.91 -11.26
CA VAL A 466 -13.88 -31.64 -11.87
C VAL A 466 -13.72 -31.22 -13.32
N ASP A 467 -12.70 -30.40 -13.60
CA ASP A 467 -12.28 -30.03 -14.96
C ASP A 467 -10.76 -29.82 -15.01
N LYS A 468 -10.10 -30.51 -15.94
CA LYS A 468 -8.64 -30.48 -16.09
C LYS A 468 -8.12 -29.33 -16.97
N LYS A 469 -8.92 -28.81 -17.90
CA LYS A 469 -8.55 -27.67 -18.78
C LYS A 469 -8.55 -26.37 -17.99
N HIS A 470 -9.61 -26.17 -17.19
CA HIS A 470 -9.88 -24.95 -16.42
C HIS A 470 -9.45 -25.05 -14.95
N ARG A 471 -8.82 -26.15 -14.55
CA ARG A 471 -8.22 -26.37 -13.21
C ARG A 471 -9.21 -26.17 -12.05
N ILE A 472 -10.39 -26.79 -12.19
CA ILE A 472 -11.41 -26.85 -11.15
C ILE A 472 -11.36 -28.21 -10.46
N PHE A 473 -11.29 -28.19 -9.13
CA PHE A 473 -11.18 -29.37 -8.28
C PHE A 473 -12.23 -29.34 -7.17
N GLN A 474 -12.52 -30.50 -6.56
CA GLN A 474 -13.45 -30.65 -5.44
C GLN A 474 -12.75 -31.34 -4.26
N ALA A 475 -12.94 -30.83 -3.04
CA ALA A 475 -12.36 -31.38 -1.82
C ALA A 475 -13.01 -32.72 -1.46
N ARG A 476 -12.19 -33.78 -1.35
CA ARG A 476 -12.65 -35.12 -0.99
C ARG A 476 -12.93 -35.23 0.52
N GLU A 477 -14.02 -35.90 0.89
CA GLU A 477 -14.46 -36.03 2.29
C GLU A 477 -13.54 -36.87 3.18
N HIS A 478 -12.79 -37.82 2.61
CA HIS A 478 -12.12 -38.89 3.36
C HIS A 478 -10.61 -38.69 3.58
N ALA A 479 -10.02 -37.66 2.99
CA ALA A 479 -8.65 -37.29 3.31
C ALA A 479 -8.64 -36.62 4.70
N SER A 480 -8.08 -37.31 5.71
CA SER A 480 -7.71 -36.67 6.98
C SER A 480 -6.30 -36.10 6.84
N PRO A 481 -6.13 -34.77 6.65
CA PRO A 481 -4.80 -34.22 6.53
C PRO A 481 -4.24 -34.03 7.94
N HIS A 482 -3.11 -34.70 8.24
CA HIS A 482 -2.33 -34.43 9.45
C HIS A 482 -1.63 -33.06 9.32
N ILE A 483 -2.39 -31.98 9.42
CA ILE A 483 -1.88 -30.62 9.31
C ILE A 483 -1.11 -30.28 10.59
N ARG A 484 0.22 -30.17 10.46
CA ARG A 484 1.00 -29.35 11.38
C ARG A 484 0.68 -27.89 11.05
N LEU A 485 -0.25 -27.29 11.80
CA LEU A 485 -0.43 -25.85 11.76
C LEU A 485 0.90 -25.16 12.09
N PRO A 486 1.22 -24.00 11.49
CA PRO A 486 2.40 -23.24 11.87
C PRO A 486 2.33 -22.93 13.37
N ALA A 487 3.36 -23.32 14.11
CA ALA A 487 3.43 -23.05 15.54
C ALA A 487 3.56 -21.54 15.77
N LEU A 488 2.50 -20.93 16.29
CA LEU A 488 2.61 -19.63 16.92
C LEU A 488 3.43 -19.79 18.20
N ILE A 489 4.44 -18.93 18.36
CA ILE A 489 5.35 -18.76 19.52
C ILE A 489 6.58 -19.70 19.53
N GLY A 490 7.75 -19.07 19.28
CA GLY A 490 8.97 -19.27 20.09
C GLY A 490 9.86 -20.48 19.80
N GLU A 491 10.99 -20.25 19.13
CA GLU A 491 12.17 -21.10 19.30
C GLU A 491 12.77 -20.89 20.70
N SER A 492 12.66 -21.89 21.58
CA SER A 492 13.62 -22.12 22.68
C SER A 492 13.46 -23.51 23.28
N HIS A 493 14.60 -24.12 23.62
CA HIS A 493 14.70 -25.51 24.08
C HIS A 493 14.08 -25.76 25.46
N SER A 494 13.47 -26.93 25.67
CA SER A 494 13.74 -27.76 26.88
C SER A 494 13.21 -29.20 26.81
N SER A 495 14.08 -30.14 27.21
CA SER A 495 13.81 -31.47 27.81
C SER A 495 12.70 -32.39 27.26
N VAL A 496 13.15 -33.40 26.49
CA VAL A 496 13.08 -34.84 26.86
C VAL A 496 11.99 -35.24 27.88
N PHE A 497 10.99 -36.01 27.44
CA PHE A 497 10.57 -37.26 28.11
C PHE A 497 10.12 -38.31 27.06
N PRO A 498 10.28 -39.63 27.30
CA PRO A 498 10.13 -40.64 26.26
C PRO A 498 8.68 -41.02 25.93
N SER A 499 8.54 -41.64 24.76
CA SER A 499 7.33 -42.35 24.34
C SER A 499 7.04 -43.55 25.25
N GLU A 500 5.82 -43.64 25.79
CA GLU A 500 5.22 -44.91 26.17
C GLU A 500 3.95 -45.15 25.34
N SER A 501 3.80 -46.40 24.90
CA SER A 501 2.67 -46.87 24.10
C SER A 501 1.64 -47.61 24.96
N ALA A 502 0.41 -47.69 24.44
CA ALA A 502 -0.70 -48.52 24.89
C ALA A 502 -1.44 -48.11 26.18
N GLY A 503 -2.72 -47.74 26.04
CA GLY A 503 -3.59 -47.38 27.17
C GLY A 503 -5.02 -46.99 26.78
N SER A 504 -5.77 -47.87 26.12
CA SER A 504 -7.16 -47.59 25.74
C SER A 504 -8.09 -47.42 26.96
N LYS A 505 -8.85 -46.30 27.01
CA LYS A 505 -10.32 -46.32 27.21
C LYS A 505 -11.02 -44.95 27.07
N LYS A 506 -11.77 -44.82 25.97
CA LYS A 506 -13.15 -44.27 25.87
C LYS A 506 -13.59 -43.13 26.80
N GLY A 507 -13.81 -41.96 26.20
CA GLY A 507 -15.00 -41.14 26.45
C GLY A 507 -15.89 -41.15 25.18
N LEU A 508 -17.14 -41.62 25.28
CA LEU A 508 -18.05 -41.66 24.12
C LEU A 508 -18.91 -40.37 24.04
N VAL A 509 -19.03 -39.83 22.84
CA VAL A 509 -20.26 -39.18 22.37
C VAL A 509 -20.74 -40.03 21.19
N GLY A 510 -21.96 -40.56 21.28
CA GLY A 510 -22.36 -41.72 20.47
C GLY A 510 -23.18 -41.39 19.22
N TYR A 511 -22.76 -41.96 18.09
CA TYR A 511 -23.64 -42.50 17.03
C TYR A 511 -23.11 -43.90 16.65
N PRO A 512 -23.95 -44.81 16.12
CA PRO A 512 -24.22 -46.03 16.90
C PRO A 512 -23.50 -47.29 16.41
N LEU A 513 -23.09 -48.13 17.37
CA LEU A 513 -22.72 -49.53 17.17
C LEU A 513 -23.76 -50.31 16.33
N ARG A 514 -25.04 -49.91 16.43
CA ARG A 514 -26.14 -50.43 15.62
C ARG A 514 -25.89 -50.30 14.11
N GLN A 515 -25.43 -49.16 13.60
CA GLN A 515 -25.15 -48.99 12.18
C GLN A 515 -23.92 -49.80 11.72
N ALA A 516 -22.90 -49.94 12.57
CA ALA A 516 -21.75 -50.80 12.27
C ALA A 516 -22.14 -52.30 12.20
N VAL A 517 -23.01 -52.75 13.11
CA VAL A 517 -23.57 -54.12 13.10
C VAL A 517 -24.53 -54.31 11.93
N GLU A 518 -25.42 -53.36 11.64
CA GLU A 518 -26.33 -53.40 10.49
C GLU A 518 -25.55 -53.43 9.16
N ALA A 519 -24.48 -52.63 9.01
CA ALA A 519 -23.60 -52.68 7.84
C ALA A 519 -22.90 -54.04 7.70
N GLN A 520 -22.37 -54.61 8.79
CA GLN A 520 -21.70 -55.92 8.75
C GLN A 520 -22.66 -57.09 8.50
N VAL A 521 -23.92 -56.98 8.93
CA VAL A 521 -24.99 -57.94 8.60
C VAL A 521 -25.41 -57.79 7.14
N LEU A 522 -25.62 -56.56 6.65
CA LEU A 522 -25.93 -56.28 5.25
C LEU A 522 -24.83 -56.80 4.31
N GLU A 523 -23.56 -56.55 4.59
CA GLU A 523 -22.43 -57.07 3.79
C GLU A 523 -22.38 -58.61 3.75
N ARG A 524 -22.86 -59.28 4.80
CA ARG A 524 -22.84 -60.76 4.85
C ARG A 524 -24.05 -61.41 4.16
N PHE A 525 -25.23 -60.79 4.22
CA PHE A 525 -26.51 -61.36 3.81
C PHE A 525 -27.18 -60.69 2.59
N ALA A 526 -26.74 -59.51 2.14
CA ALA A 526 -27.27 -58.91 0.92
C ALA A 526 -26.92 -59.76 -0.32
N PRO A 527 -27.85 -59.89 -1.30
CA PRO A 527 -27.53 -60.50 -2.58
C PRO A 527 -26.49 -59.64 -3.33
N PRO A 528 -25.62 -60.26 -4.17
CA PRO A 528 -24.73 -59.51 -5.04
C PRO A 528 -25.53 -58.56 -5.94
N HIS A 529 -25.16 -57.29 -5.92
CA HIS A 529 -25.86 -56.22 -6.64
C HIS A 529 -24.89 -55.19 -7.20
N VAL A 530 -25.37 -54.49 -8.23
CA VAL A 530 -24.61 -53.48 -8.97
C VAL A 530 -25.54 -52.32 -9.31
N LEU A 531 -25.08 -51.09 -9.13
CA LEU A 531 -25.82 -49.88 -9.46
C LEU A 531 -25.33 -49.34 -10.80
N VAL A 532 -26.23 -49.09 -11.74
CA VAL A 532 -25.91 -48.57 -13.08
C VAL A 532 -26.74 -47.34 -13.43
N ASN A 533 -26.23 -46.49 -14.33
CA ASN A 533 -27.03 -45.44 -14.98
C ASN A 533 -27.86 -46.01 -16.15
N ALA A 534 -28.60 -45.15 -16.87
CA ALA A 534 -29.43 -45.57 -18.01
C ALA A 534 -28.61 -46.15 -19.19
N GLU A 535 -27.36 -45.71 -19.33
CA GLU A 535 -26.39 -46.11 -20.33
C GLU A 535 -25.75 -47.48 -20.01
N GLY A 536 -25.96 -47.99 -18.79
CA GLY A 536 -25.45 -49.28 -18.33
C GLY A 536 -24.04 -49.23 -17.73
N ASP A 537 -23.47 -48.04 -17.51
CA ASP A 537 -22.18 -47.90 -16.83
C ASP A 537 -22.34 -48.07 -15.32
N VAL A 538 -21.44 -48.87 -14.73
CA VAL A 538 -21.48 -49.21 -13.31
C VAL A 538 -20.99 -48.05 -12.46
N VAL A 539 -21.86 -47.59 -11.57
CA VAL A 539 -21.60 -46.56 -10.56
C VAL A 539 -21.04 -47.19 -9.27
N TYR A 540 -21.62 -48.31 -8.82
CA TYR A 540 -21.25 -48.98 -7.56
C TYR A 540 -21.31 -50.51 -7.69
N TYR A 541 -20.36 -51.20 -7.04
CA TYR A 541 -20.29 -52.66 -6.93
C TYR A 541 -20.50 -53.10 -5.48
N SER A 542 -21.36 -54.09 -5.24
CA SER A 542 -21.36 -54.82 -3.97
C SER A 542 -20.22 -55.86 -3.93
N ALA A 543 -19.98 -56.37 -2.72
CA ALA A 543 -19.18 -57.58 -2.55
C ALA A 543 -19.79 -58.79 -3.31
N ARG A 544 -18.93 -59.76 -3.68
CA ARG A 544 -19.28 -61.05 -4.32
C ARG A 544 -19.87 -61.01 -5.74
N THR A 545 -19.76 -59.88 -6.44
CA THR A 545 -20.23 -59.69 -7.85
C THR A 545 -19.45 -60.50 -8.90
N GLY A 546 -18.22 -60.96 -8.59
CA GLY A 546 -17.33 -61.68 -9.52
C GLY A 546 -17.83 -63.01 -10.11
N ARG A 547 -18.94 -63.57 -9.59
CA ARG A 547 -19.61 -64.75 -10.18
C ARG A 547 -20.51 -64.41 -11.37
N TYR A 548 -20.86 -63.15 -11.55
CA TYR A 548 -21.78 -62.68 -12.60
C TYR A 548 -21.10 -61.68 -13.55
N LEU A 549 -20.17 -60.89 -13.01
CA LEU A 549 -19.35 -59.93 -13.75
C LEU A 549 -17.88 -60.34 -13.72
N GLU A 550 -17.22 -60.22 -14.86
CA GLU A 550 -15.79 -60.48 -15.08
C GLU A 550 -15.16 -59.22 -15.71
N ALA A 551 -13.91 -58.90 -15.35
CA ALA A 551 -13.21 -57.78 -15.97
C ALA A 551 -12.79 -58.16 -17.40
N PRO A 552 -13.17 -57.40 -18.45
CA PRO A 552 -12.77 -57.72 -19.82
C PRO A 552 -11.26 -57.59 -20.01
N GLN A 553 -10.65 -58.53 -20.75
CA GLN A 553 -9.24 -58.45 -21.11
C GLN A 553 -9.01 -57.29 -22.08
N GLY A 554 -8.20 -56.30 -21.69
CA GLY A 554 -7.88 -55.12 -22.50
C GLY A 554 -8.05 -53.81 -21.75
N ILE A 555 -8.62 -52.80 -22.42
CA ILE A 555 -8.88 -51.48 -21.83
C ILE A 555 -9.94 -51.62 -20.71
N PRO A 556 -9.71 -51.08 -19.50
CA PRO A 556 -10.69 -51.12 -18.42
C PRO A 556 -12.02 -50.48 -18.84
N SER A 557 -13.10 -51.27 -18.82
CA SER A 557 -14.46 -50.82 -19.14
C SER A 557 -15.32 -50.91 -17.88
N ARG A 558 -16.16 -49.89 -17.65
CA ARG A 558 -17.15 -49.86 -16.55
C ARG A 558 -18.55 -50.29 -17.01
N GLN A 559 -18.70 -50.68 -18.27
CA GLN A 559 -19.99 -50.95 -18.89
C GLN A 559 -20.49 -52.35 -18.48
N LEU A 560 -21.65 -52.42 -17.82
CA LEU A 560 -22.21 -53.66 -17.27
C LEU A 560 -22.33 -54.77 -18.32
N LEU A 561 -22.71 -54.40 -19.55
CA LEU A 561 -22.88 -55.36 -20.65
C LEU A 561 -21.57 -55.95 -21.18
N THR A 562 -20.43 -55.25 -21.04
CA THR A 562 -19.11 -55.79 -21.42
C THR A 562 -18.54 -56.69 -20.31
N MET A 563 -18.86 -56.36 -19.05
CA MET A 563 -18.43 -57.11 -17.87
C MET A 563 -19.26 -58.37 -17.60
N ALA A 564 -20.51 -58.45 -18.05
CA ALA A 564 -21.34 -59.64 -17.80
C ALA A 564 -20.74 -60.92 -18.42
N ARG A 565 -20.72 -62.01 -17.63
CA ARG A 565 -20.29 -63.35 -18.08
C ARG A 565 -21.16 -63.89 -19.21
N ARG A 566 -20.66 -64.93 -19.89
CA ARG A 566 -21.39 -65.60 -20.98
C ARG A 566 -22.71 -66.21 -20.45
N GLY A 567 -23.72 -66.23 -21.30
CA GLY A 567 -25.09 -66.56 -20.94
C GLY A 567 -25.94 -65.38 -20.45
N LEU A 568 -25.39 -64.38 -19.74
CA LEU A 568 -26.17 -63.26 -19.18
C LEU A 568 -26.41 -62.07 -20.12
N ARG A 569 -25.51 -61.81 -21.08
CA ARG A 569 -25.43 -60.52 -21.80
C ARG A 569 -26.70 -60.10 -22.55
N LEU A 570 -27.40 -61.04 -23.18
CA LEU A 570 -28.59 -60.74 -23.98
C LEU A 570 -29.78 -60.39 -23.09
N ASP A 571 -30.07 -61.25 -22.10
CA ASP A 571 -31.19 -61.04 -21.17
C ASP A 571 -30.98 -59.83 -20.26
N LEU A 572 -29.73 -59.59 -19.83
CA LEU A 572 -29.37 -58.39 -19.07
C LEU A 572 -29.58 -57.11 -19.89
N ARG A 573 -29.21 -57.12 -21.18
CA ARG A 573 -29.46 -55.99 -22.09
C ARG A 573 -30.96 -55.77 -22.35
N ALA A 574 -31.73 -56.85 -22.51
CA ALA A 574 -33.17 -56.77 -22.69
C ALA A 574 -33.86 -56.22 -21.43
N ALA A 575 -33.56 -56.78 -20.25
CA ALA A 575 -34.13 -56.36 -18.98
C ALA A 575 -33.74 -54.91 -18.62
N LEU A 576 -32.48 -54.50 -18.87
CA LEU A 576 -32.05 -53.11 -18.61
C LEU A 576 -32.75 -52.12 -19.55
N ARG A 577 -32.92 -52.46 -20.84
CA ARG A 577 -33.67 -51.63 -21.79
C ARG A 577 -35.16 -51.53 -21.44
N GLU A 578 -35.74 -52.62 -20.95
CA GLU A 578 -37.12 -52.65 -20.47
C GLU A 578 -37.31 -51.83 -19.19
N ALA A 579 -36.40 -51.94 -18.22
CA ALA A 579 -36.42 -51.18 -16.98
C ALA A 579 -36.23 -49.67 -17.23
N THR A 580 -35.31 -49.29 -18.11
CA THR A 580 -35.08 -47.89 -18.51
C THR A 580 -36.26 -47.28 -19.26
N THR A 581 -36.87 -48.04 -20.18
CA THR A 581 -38.02 -47.56 -20.98
C THR A 581 -39.32 -47.50 -20.17
N THR A 582 -39.58 -48.50 -19.32
CA THR A 582 -40.85 -48.60 -18.57
C THR A 582 -40.81 -47.92 -17.20
N ARG A 583 -39.61 -47.58 -16.68
CA ARG A 583 -39.37 -47.10 -15.31
C ARG A 583 -40.05 -47.96 -14.23
N ARG A 584 -40.06 -49.28 -14.41
CA ARG A 584 -40.62 -50.27 -13.48
C ARG A 584 -39.61 -51.36 -13.19
N THR A 585 -39.78 -52.03 -12.06
CA THR A 585 -38.98 -53.21 -11.71
C THR A 585 -39.21 -54.33 -12.70
N VAL A 586 -38.14 -54.79 -13.35
CA VAL A 586 -38.14 -55.91 -14.29
C VAL A 586 -37.50 -57.11 -13.62
N VAL A 587 -38.21 -58.24 -13.59
CA VAL A 587 -37.68 -59.51 -13.08
C VAL A 587 -37.56 -60.51 -14.24
N ARG A 588 -36.44 -61.23 -14.28
CA ARG A 588 -36.20 -62.36 -15.19
C ARG A 588 -35.72 -63.56 -14.38
N GLU A 589 -36.42 -64.67 -14.50
CA GLU A 589 -36.16 -65.89 -13.74
C GLU A 589 -35.56 -66.97 -14.65
N ASN A 590 -34.78 -67.89 -14.08
CA ASN A 590 -34.10 -68.98 -14.79
C ASN A 590 -33.06 -68.51 -15.84
N LEU A 591 -32.45 -67.34 -15.65
CA LEU A 591 -31.32 -66.91 -16.47
C LEU A 591 -30.11 -67.79 -16.20
N THR A 592 -29.35 -68.09 -17.25
CA THR A 592 -28.32 -69.12 -17.21
C THR A 592 -26.92 -68.50 -17.26
N VAL A 593 -26.18 -68.60 -16.15
CA VAL A 593 -24.80 -68.08 -16.02
C VAL A 593 -23.82 -69.20 -16.27
N GLU A 594 -22.94 -69.04 -17.26
CA GLU A 594 -21.83 -69.96 -17.48
C GLU A 594 -20.68 -69.64 -16.51
N GLU A 595 -20.45 -70.51 -15.52
CA GLU A 595 -19.22 -70.56 -14.74
C GLU A 595 -18.07 -71.16 -15.57
N ASP A 596 -16.82 -70.93 -15.16
CA ASP A 596 -15.61 -71.26 -15.92
C ASP A 596 -15.41 -72.77 -16.21
N ASP A 597 -16.20 -73.64 -15.58
CA ASP A 597 -16.19 -75.12 -15.69
C ASP A 597 -17.36 -75.68 -16.53
N GLU A 598 -17.76 -75.00 -17.62
CA GLU A 598 -18.92 -75.34 -18.49
C GLU A 598 -20.26 -75.54 -17.73
N ARG A 599 -20.35 -74.92 -16.56
CA ARG A 599 -21.34 -75.21 -15.53
C ARG A 599 -22.35 -74.07 -15.46
N VAL A 600 -23.62 -74.36 -15.75
CA VAL A 600 -24.66 -73.33 -15.94
C VAL A 600 -25.51 -73.12 -14.70
N GLN A 601 -25.30 -72.03 -13.93
CA GLN A 601 -26.15 -71.74 -12.76
C GLN A 601 -27.43 -71.00 -13.17
N PRO A 602 -28.63 -71.47 -12.78
CA PRO A 602 -29.85 -70.69 -12.93
C PRO A 602 -29.92 -69.58 -11.87
N ILE A 603 -30.19 -68.36 -12.32
CA ILE A 603 -30.35 -67.18 -11.48
C ILE A 603 -31.66 -66.43 -11.79
N ARG A 604 -32.07 -65.63 -10.82
CA ARG A 604 -33.10 -64.61 -10.90
C ARG A 604 -32.41 -63.25 -10.91
N LEU A 605 -32.69 -62.48 -11.94
CA LEU A 605 -32.20 -61.12 -12.15
C LEU A 605 -33.35 -60.16 -11.89
N THR A 606 -33.14 -59.21 -10.98
CA THR A 606 -34.08 -58.11 -10.73
C THR A 606 -33.40 -56.81 -11.07
N ILE A 607 -34.02 -55.97 -11.90
CA ILE A 607 -33.57 -54.60 -12.18
C ILE A 607 -34.66 -53.66 -11.70
N GLU A 608 -34.37 -52.86 -10.67
CA GLU A 608 -35.30 -51.89 -10.10
C GLU A 608 -34.79 -50.45 -10.26
N PRO A 609 -35.64 -49.49 -10.67
CA PRO A 609 -35.27 -48.08 -10.66
C PRO A 609 -35.21 -47.58 -9.21
N LEU A 610 -34.15 -46.88 -8.83
CA LEU A 610 -34.11 -46.19 -7.54
C LEU A 610 -35.03 -44.97 -7.58
N ALA A 611 -35.79 -44.76 -6.50
CA ALA A 611 -36.64 -43.58 -6.36
C ALA A 611 -35.78 -42.31 -6.25
N GLU A 612 -36.06 -41.34 -7.12
CA GLU A 612 -35.34 -40.06 -7.22
C GLU A 612 -35.32 -39.31 -5.87
N ARG A 613 -34.11 -38.93 -5.43
CA ARG A 613 -33.89 -37.92 -4.37
C ARG A 613 -32.92 -36.85 -4.89
N GLY A 614 -33.43 -35.98 -5.77
CA GLY A 614 -32.68 -34.89 -6.40
C GLY A 614 -32.49 -35.06 -7.91
N ASN A 615 -31.92 -34.05 -8.56
CA ASN A 615 -31.72 -33.94 -10.02
C ASN A 615 -30.58 -34.85 -10.57
N GLY A 616 -30.42 -36.06 -10.04
CA GLY A 616 -29.42 -37.03 -10.50
C GLY A 616 -29.83 -37.77 -11.77
N GLU A 617 -28.86 -38.35 -12.48
CA GLU A 617 -29.13 -39.32 -13.55
C GLU A 617 -29.95 -40.52 -13.01
N PRO A 618 -30.90 -41.07 -13.78
CA PRO A 618 -31.72 -42.18 -13.32
C PRO A 618 -30.89 -43.45 -13.11
N LEU A 619 -30.86 -43.94 -11.86
CA LEU A 619 -30.09 -45.11 -11.45
C LEU A 619 -30.96 -46.37 -11.33
N TYR A 620 -30.40 -47.50 -11.75
CA TYR A 620 -31.03 -48.81 -11.72
C TYR A 620 -30.17 -49.76 -10.87
N LEU A 621 -30.80 -50.40 -9.88
CA LEU A 621 -30.17 -51.44 -9.08
C LEU A 621 -30.40 -52.80 -9.74
N VAL A 622 -29.31 -53.48 -10.06
CA VAL A 622 -29.28 -54.82 -10.66
C VAL A 622 -28.91 -55.82 -9.57
N LEU A 623 -29.82 -56.72 -9.25
CA LEU A 623 -29.71 -57.75 -8.20
C LEU A 623 -29.57 -59.14 -8.84
N PHE A 624 -28.61 -59.94 -8.36
CA PHE A 624 -28.36 -61.30 -8.83
C PHE A 624 -28.63 -62.33 -7.71
N GLU A 625 -29.71 -63.11 -7.84
CA GLU A 625 -30.13 -64.13 -6.88
C GLU A 625 -30.00 -65.54 -7.47
N PRO A 626 -29.30 -66.51 -6.85
CA PRO A 626 -29.24 -67.88 -7.36
C PRO A 626 -30.61 -68.59 -7.18
N SER A 627 -31.21 -69.10 -8.25
CA SER A 627 -32.53 -69.77 -8.21
C SER A 627 -32.46 -71.30 -8.15
N GLY A 628 -31.26 -71.89 -8.23
CA GLY A 628 -31.08 -73.35 -8.10
C GLY A 628 -29.64 -73.85 -8.29
N PRO A 629 -29.44 -75.18 -8.30
CA PRO A 629 -28.17 -75.83 -8.61
C PRO A 629 -27.89 -75.87 -10.13
N THR A 630 -26.62 -76.06 -10.46
CA THR A 630 -25.95 -75.85 -11.77
C THR A 630 -26.15 -77.00 -12.82
N GLN A 631 -26.31 -76.68 -14.13
CA GLN A 631 -26.77 -77.57 -15.26
C GLN A 631 -26.08 -77.30 -16.66
N ALA A 632 -26.66 -77.64 -17.85
CA ALA A 632 -26.11 -77.54 -19.27
C ALA A 632 -27.20 -77.27 -20.42
N ARG A 633 -26.89 -76.99 -21.75
CA ARG A 633 -27.66 -76.07 -22.75
C ARG A 633 -28.05 -76.40 -24.29
N SER A 634 -28.91 -75.57 -25.04
CA SER A 634 -29.41 -75.60 -26.54
C SER A 634 -30.20 -74.32 -27.23
N ASN A 635 -30.59 -74.19 -28.58
CA ASN A 635 -31.32 -73.03 -29.37
C ASN A 635 -31.96 -73.22 -30.88
N GLU A 636 -32.82 -72.32 -31.55
CA GLU A 636 -33.29 -72.26 -33.06
C GLU A 636 -34.10 -70.97 -33.72
N ASP A 637 -34.75 -70.92 -34.98
CA ASP A 637 -35.10 -69.70 -35.93
C ASP A 637 -36.43 -69.60 -36.92
N GLY A 638 -36.66 -68.63 -37.91
CA GLY A 638 -37.96 -68.24 -38.71
C GLY A 638 -38.05 -67.58 -40.23
N GLY A 639 -39.15 -66.86 -40.75
CA GLY A 639 -39.38 -66.31 -42.21
C GLY A 639 -40.66 -65.42 -42.72
N SER A 640 -40.85 -64.87 -44.01
CA SER A 640 -42.00 -63.94 -44.58
C SER A 640 -42.17 -63.54 -46.17
N ARG A 641 -43.31 -62.94 -46.78
CA ARG A 641 -43.51 -62.15 -48.14
C ARG A 641 -44.95 -61.60 -48.72
N ASP A 642 -45.11 -60.91 -49.94
CA ASP A 642 -46.29 -60.07 -50.58
C ASP A 642 -46.39 -59.80 -52.21
N SER A 643 -47.50 -59.26 -52.89
CA SER A 643 -47.64 -58.48 -54.26
C SER A 643 -48.99 -58.37 -55.15
N ASP A 644 -49.36 -57.24 -55.89
CA ASP A 644 -50.03 -57.05 -57.28
C ASP A 644 -50.37 -55.56 -57.74
N SER A 645 -50.45 -55.15 -59.05
CA SER A 645 -50.79 -53.75 -59.51
C SER A 645 -51.06 -53.46 -61.04
N THR A 646 -52.25 -53.01 -61.49
CA THR A 646 -52.40 -52.36 -62.85
C THR A 646 -53.68 -51.51 -63.10
N ALA A 647 -54.77 -51.72 -62.36
CA ALA A 647 -56.05 -51.03 -62.60
C ALA A 647 -56.09 -49.56 -62.14
N ASP A 648 -55.08 -49.11 -61.41
CA ASP A 648 -55.06 -47.82 -60.72
C ASP A 648 -54.71 -46.63 -61.63
N LEU A 649 -53.93 -46.88 -62.70
CA LEU A 649 -53.41 -45.86 -63.62
C LEU A 649 -54.49 -45.09 -64.38
N GLU A 650 -55.64 -45.71 -64.71
CA GLU A 650 -56.74 -45.02 -65.40
C GLU A 650 -57.59 -44.14 -64.47
N ARG A 651 -57.58 -44.41 -63.15
CA ARG A 651 -58.18 -43.50 -62.15
C ARG A 651 -57.31 -42.26 -61.95
N GLU A 652 -56.01 -42.47 -61.80
CA GLU A 652 -55.02 -41.40 -61.55
C GLU A 652 -55.06 -40.30 -62.63
N LEU A 653 -55.28 -40.67 -63.89
CA LEU A 653 -55.38 -39.73 -65.01
C LEU A 653 -56.66 -38.87 -65.03
N ARG A 654 -57.67 -39.21 -64.23
CA ARG A 654 -58.88 -38.39 -64.04
C ARG A 654 -58.71 -37.44 -62.86
N ASP A 655 -58.23 -37.95 -61.73
CA ASP A 655 -57.96 -37.18 -60.51
C ASP A 655 -56.96 -36.03 -60.76
N THR A 656 -55.98 -36.23 -61.64
CA THR A 656 -54.99 -35.20 -62.02
C THR A 656 -55.60 -33.98 -62.70
N ARG A 657 -56.71 -34.09 -63.45
CA ARG A 657 -57.37 -32.93 -64.07
C ARG A 657 -58.17 -32.12 -63.07
N GLU A 658 -58.89 -32.78 -62.17
CA GLU A 658 -59.68 -32.10 -61.14
C GLU A 658 -58.74 -31.41 -60.13
N ARG A 659 -57.59 -32.01 -59.79
CA ARG A 659 -56.50 -31.35 -59.05
C ARG A 659 -55.97 -30.10 -59.75
N LEU A 660 -55.74 -30.15 -61.06
CA LEU A 660 -55.20 -29.01 -61.82
C LEU A 660 -56.13 -27.78 -61.76
N GLN A 661 -57.45 -28.00 -61.79
CA GLN A 661 -58.43 -26.93 -61.62
C GLN A 661 -58.38 -26.33 -60.20
N SER A 662 -58.35 -27.17 -59.15
CA SER A 662 -58.20 -26.74 -57.75
C SER A 662 -56.94 -25.88 -57.54
N THR A 663 -55.81 -26.31 -58.11
CA THR A 663 -54.54 -25.57 -57.96
C THR A 663 -54.55 -24.19 -58.61
N ILE A 664 -55.42 -23.92 -59.59
CA ILE A 664 -55.53 -22.59 -60.21
C ILE A 664 -56.30 -21.64 -59.28
N GLU A 665 -57.42 -22.10 -58.70
CA GLU A 665 -58.22 -21.33 -57.75
C GLU A 665 -57.44 -21.05 -56.45
N GLU A 666 -56.63 -22.03 -56.00
CA GLU A 666 -55.64 -21.84 -54.90
C GLU A 666 -54.57 -20.79 -55.27
N TYR A 667 -54.08 -20.77 -56.52
CA TYR A 667 -53.07 -19.81 -56.98
C TYR A 667 -53.60 -18.37 -57.05
N GLU A 668 -54.84 -18.16 -57.49
CA GLU A 668 -55.48 -16.84 -57.51
C GLU A 668 -55.70 -16.32 -56.09
N THR A 669 -56.15 -17.18 -55.18
CA THR A 669 -56.30 -16.85 -53.74
C THR A 669 -54.95 -16.45 -53.12
N ALA A 670 -53.89 -17.22 -53.36
CA ALA A 670 -52.55 -16.92 -52.86
C ALA A 670 -51.98 -15.60 -53.42
N LEU A 671 -52.35 -15.20 -54.65
CA LEU A 671 -51.96 -13.92 -55.23
C LEU A 671 -52.63 -12.72 -54.53
N GLU A 672 -53.91 -12.84 -54.15
CA GLU A 672 -54.58 -11.81 -53.36
C GLU A 672 -54.02 -11.73 -51.93
N GLU A 673 -53.74 -12.86 -51.26
CA GLU A 673 -53.10 -12.88 -49.95
C GLU A 673 -51.69 -12.24 -49.98
N VAL A 674 -50.86 -12.56 -50.97
CA VAL A 674 -49.52 -11.96 -51.13
C VAL A 674 -49.60 -10.45 -51.41
N LYS A 675 -50.63 -10.00 -52.12
CA LYS A 675 -50.87 -8.56 -52.35
C LYS A 675 -51.30 -7.86 -51.06
N SER A 676 -52.24 -8.44 -50.31
CA SER A 676 -52.68 -7.91 -49.01
C SER A 676 -51.53 -7.83 -48.01
N SER A 677 -50.70 -8.88 -47.94
CA SER A 677 -49.52 -8.92 -47.08
C SER A 677 -48.47 -7.87 -47.46
N ASN A 678 -48.31 -7.54 -48.74
CA ASN A 678 -47.44 -6.43 -49.17
C ASN A 678 -47.99 -5.06 -48.71
N GLU A 679 -49.29 -4.82 -48.85
CA GLU A 679 -49.91 -3.56 -48.41
C GLU A 679 -49.81 -3.40 -46.88
N GLU A 680 -49.97 -4.48 -46.13
CA GLU A 680 -49.77 -4.51 -44.67
C GLU A 680 -48.29 -4.29 -44.28
N LEU A 681 -47.34 -4.93 -44.97
CA LEU A 681 -45.90 -4.70 -44.74
C LEU A 681 -45.46 -3.26 -45.01
N VAL A 682 -46.03 -2.58 -46.01
CA VAL A 682 -45.76 -1.15 -46.26
C VAL A 682 -46.29 -0.30 -45.10
N SER A 683 -47.51 -0.56 -44.63
CA SER A 683 -48.08 0.15 -43.47
C SER A 683 -47.25 -0.04 -42.19
N VAL A 684 -46.79 -1.28 -41.92
CA VAL A 684 -45.93 -1.58 -40.77
C VAL A 684 -44.57 -0.88 -40.87
N ASN A 685 -44.04 -0.69 -42.09
CA ASN A 685 -42.78 0.01 -42.30
C ASN A 685 -42.91 1.53 -42.08
N GLU A 686 -44.03 2.14 -42.47
CA GLU A 686 -44.34 3.55 -42.15
C GLU A 686 -44.52 3.78 -40.64
N GLU A 687 -45.22 2.87 -39.94
CA GLU A 687 -45.36 2.89 -38.48
C GLU A 687 -44.00 2.69 -37.78
N ALA A 688 -43.18 1.75 -38.26
CA ALA A 688 -41.82 1.53 -37.76
C ALA A 688 -40.94 2.77 -37.93
N GLN A 689 -41.02 3.47 -39.07
CA GLN A 689 -40.28 4.73 -39.26
C GLN A 689 -40.74 5.81 -38.27
N SER A 690 -42.06 5.98 -38.09
CA SER A 690 -42.60 6.98 -37.14
C SER A 690 -42.18 6.70 -35.70
N THR A 691 -42.19 5.43 -35.26
CA THR A 691 -41.74 5.07 -33.90
C THR A 691 -40.23 5.27 -33.71
N ASN A 692 -39.45 5.16 -34.78
CA ASN A 692 -38.01 5.42 -34.76
C ASN A 692 -37.70 6.93 -34.64
N GLU A 693 -38.48 7.80 -35.30
CA GLU A 693 -38.40 9.26 -35.15
C GLU A 693 -38.78 9.72 -33.73
N GLU A 694 -39.81 9.14 -33.12
CA GLU A 694 -40.16 9.39 -31.70
C GLU A 694 -39.07 8.89 -30.71
N LEU A 695 -38.46 7.74 -31.00
CA LEU A 695 -37.32 7.21 -30.22
C LEU A 695 -36.09 8.12 -30.30
N GLU A 696 -35.80 8.68 -31.47
CA GLU A 696 -34.67 9.60 -31.65
C GLU A 696 -34.88 10.91 -30.87
N ALA A 697 -36.09 11.48 -30.90
CA ALA A 697 -36.45 12.64 -30.07
C ALA A 697 -36.35 12.34 -28.56
N SER A 698 -36.88 11.20 -28.10
CA SER A 698 -36.79 10.80 -26.68
C SER A 698 -35.35 10.58 -26.22
N LYS A 699 -34.48 10.09 -27.11
CA LYS A 699 -33.04 9.94 -26.86
C LYS A 699 -32.34 11.30 -26.72
N GLU A 700 -32.68 12.31 -27.54
CA GLU A 700 -32.14 13.67 -27.40
C GLU A 700 -32.52 14.30 -26.05
N GLU A 701 -33.78 14.15 -25.61
CA GLU A 701 -34.23 14.63 -24.30
C GLU A 701 -33.47 13.94 -23.14
N MET A 702 -33.30 12.61 -23.20
CA MET A 702 -32.51 11.88 -22.20
C MET A 702 -31.05 12.30 -22.18
N GLN A 703 -30.45 12.61 -23.34
CA GLN A 703 -29.05 13.03 -23.41
C GLN A 703 -28.85 14.39 -22.72
N SER A 704 -29.73 15.35 -23.00
CA SER A 704 -29.74 16.67 -22.33
C SER A 704 -29.87 16.55 -20.80
N LEU A 705 -30.80 15.72 -20.33
CA LEU A 705 -31.05 15.54 -18.90
C LEU A 705 -29.88 14.84 -18.18
N ASN A 706 -29.15 13.99 -18.89
CA ASN A 706 -27.91 13.36 -18.41
C ASN A 706 -26.75 14.37 -18.31
N GLU A 707 -26.62 15.30 -19.26
CA GLU A 707 -25.62 16.38 -19.21
C GLU A 707 -25.84 17.31 -17.99
N GLU A 708 -27.09 17.65 -17.67
CA GLU A 708 -27.45 18.43 -16.47
C GLU A 708 -27.16 17.65 -15.18
N LEU A 709 -27.51 16.36 -15.11
CA LEU A 709 -27.21 15.50 -13.96
C LEU A 709 -25.71 15.34 -13.71
N ASN A 710 -24.90 15.14 -14.76
CA ASN A 710 -23.44 15.04 -14.64
C ASN A 710 -22.82 16.34 -14.14
N THR A 711 -23.36 17.49 -14.55
CA THR A 711 -22.92 18.80 -14.05
C THR A 711 -23.19 18.95 -12.54
N ILE A 712 -24.39 18.57 -12.08
CA ILE A 712 -24.76 18.61 -10.66
C ILE A 712 -23.92 17.61 -9.83
N ASN A 713 -23.68 16.40 -10.36
CA ASN A 713 -22.85 15.40 -9.71
C ASN A 713 -21.39 15.87 -9.58
N ALA A 714 -20.83 16.55 -10.59
CA ALA A 714 -19.49 17.12 -10.51
C ALA A 714 -19.39 18.20 -9.40
N GLU A 715 -20.39 19.09 -9.28
CA GLU A 715 -20.42 20.10 -8.21
C GLU A 715 -20.55 19.45 -6.81
N LEU A 716 -21.37 18.40 -6.68
CA LEU A 716 -21.52 17.63 -5.45
C LEU A 716 -20.23 16.89 -5.05
N THR A 717 -19.56 16.24 -6.00
CA THR A 717 -18.28 15.55 -5.76
C THR A 717 -17.21 16.54 -5.32
N ALA A 718 -17.08 17.70 -5.99
CA ALA A 718 -16.17 18.76 -5.57
C ALA A 718 -16.47 19.28 -4.15
N LYS A 719 -17.76 19.36 -3.76
CA LYS A 719 -18.16 19.73 -2.38
C LYS A 719 -17.86 18.65 -1.34
N ILE A 720 -17.90 17.38 -1.72
CA ILE A 720 -17.50 16.26 -0.85
C ILE A 720 -15.98 16.27 -0.67
N GLU A 721 -15.20 16.45 -1.75
CA GLU A 721 -13.74 16.56 -1.68
C GLU A 721 -13.28 17.76 -0.83
N GLU A 722 -13.93 18.93 -0.97
CA GLU A 722 -13.65 20.10 -0.12
C GLU A 722 -13.93 19.83 1.36
N LEU A 723 -15.00 19.07 1.68
CA LEU A 723 -15.31 18.65 3.04
C LEU A 723 -14.34 17.61 3.60
N ASP A 724 -13.92 16.64 2.79
CA ASP A 724 -12.96 15.61 3.21
C ASP A 724 -11.54 16.18 3.35
N HIS A 725 -11.14 17.14 2.51
CA HIS A 725 -9.93 17.95 2.73
C HIS A 725 -10.02 18.72 4.04
N ALA A 726 -11.11 19.45 4.30
CA ALA A 726 -11.27 20.19 5.55
C ALA A 726 -11.29 19.29 6.80
N ASN A 727 -11.91 18.10 6.72
CA ASN A 727 -11.91 17.10 7.79
C ASN A 727 -10.52 16.46 7.98
N GLY A 728 -9.79 16.22 6.88
CA GLY A 728 -8.41 15.76 6.89
C GLY A 728 -7.48 16.76 7.56
N ASP A 729 -7.56 18.03 7.17
CA ASP A 729 -6.81 19.13 7.77
C ASP A 729 -7.13 19.29 9.27
N LEU A 730 -8.41 19.19 9.67
CA LEU A 730 -8.78 19.18 11.09
C LEU A 730 -8.17 18.01 11.86
N ARG A 731 -8.13 16.79 11.28
CA ARG A 731 -7.44 15.64 11.87
C ARG A 731 -5.93 15.88 11.98
N ASN A 732 -5.30 16.34 10.91
CA ASN A 732 -3.86 16.63 10.87
C ASN A 732 -3.49 17.71 11.90
N LEU A 733 -4.34 18.73 12.10
CA LEU A 733 -4.18 19.73 13.16
C LEU A 733 -4.31 19.08 14.56
N PHE A 734 -5.31 18.22 14.79
CA PHE A 734 -5.45 17.53 16.07
C PHE A 734 -4.32 16.55 16.40
N GLU A 735 -3.73 15.91 15.39
CA GLU A 735 -2.58 15.00 15.56
C GLU A 735 -1.27 15.78 15.74
N SER A 736 -1.04 16.85 14.97
CA SER A 736 0.22 17.63 15.03
C SER A 736 0.35 18.58 16.22
N THR A 737 -0.76 18.96 16.89
CA THR A 737 -0.69 19.88 18.02
C THR A 737 -0.38 19.17 19.35
N ASP A 738 -0.48 17.83 19.43
CA ASP A 738 -0.27 17.01 20.65
C ASP A 738 -1.09 17.40 21.91
N ILE A 739 -2.02 18.35 21.81
CA ILE A 739 -2.85 18.81 22.93
C ILE A 739 -3.92 17.76 23.25
N ALA A 740 -3.85 17.21 24.47
CA ALA A 740 -4.87 16.31 25.02
C ALA A 740 -6.21 17.04 25.22
N THR A 741 -7.20 16.77 24.36
CA THR A 741 -8.51 17.41 24.38
C THR A 741 -9.64 16.38 24.29
N ILE A 742 -10.67 16.54 25.12
CA ILE A 742 -11.89 15.71 25.13
C ILE A 742 -13.11 16.61 24.97
N PHE A 743 -14.02 16.20 24.07
CA PHE A 743 -15.33 16.83 23.87
C PHE A 743 -16.40 15.99 24.57
N LEU A 744 -17.08 16.59 25.54
CA LEU A 744 -18.14 15.98 26.33
C LEU A 744 -19.48 16.64 26.01
N ASP A 745 -20.57 15.89 26.04
CA ASP A 745 -21.92 16.47 26.00
C ASP A 745 -22.45 16.86 27.40
N ARG A 746 -23.70 17.31 27.48
CA ARG A 746 -24.38 17.65 28.76
C ARG A 746 -24.51 16.48 29.75
N SER A 747 -24.45 15.24 29.26
CA SER A 747 -24.51 14.02 30.09
C SER A 747 -23.11 13.51 30.44
N LEU A 748 -22.06 14.29 30.16
CA LEU A 748 -20.65 13.93 30.27
C LEU A 748 -20.24 12.75 29.38
N VAL A 749 -20.99 12.50 28.30
CA VAL A 749 -20.68 11.45 27.32
C VAL A 749 -19.61 11.95 26.36
N VAL A 750 -18.58 11.13 26.15
CA VAL A 750 -17.47 11.41 25.22
C VAL A 750 -17.98 11.42 23.79
N ARG A 751 -17.98 12.58 23.13
CA ARG A 751 -18.34 12.74 21.70
C ARG A 751 -17.16 12.47 20.78
N THR A 752 -15.98 12.98 21.13
CA THR A 752 -14.71 12.78 20.42
C THR A 752 -13.56 13.25 21.31
N PHE A 753 -12.33 12.84 21.01
CA PHE A 753 -11.12 13.22 21.74
C PHE A 753 -9.89 13.17 20.82
N THR A 754 -8.84 13.92 21.15
CA THR A 754 -7.56 13.87 20.42
C THR A 754 -6.73 12.66 20.84
N PRO A 755 -5.88 12.08 19.98
CA PRO A 755 -5.09 10.90 20.33
C PRO A 755 -4.26 11.06 21.62
N ALA A 756 -3.69 12.25 21.84
CA ALA A 756 -2.97 12.60 23.06
C ALA A 756 -3.81 12.41 24.35
N ALA A 757 -5.11 12.69 24.32
CA ALA A 757 -6.00 12.52 25.48
C ALA A 757 -6.15 11.06 25.94
N SER A 758 -5.92 10.09 25.03
CA SER A 758 -5.95 8.66 25.34
C SER A 758 -4.96 8.28 26.44
N SER A 759 -3.80 8.95 26.49
CA SER A 759 -2.74 8.67 27.47
C SER A 759 -3.11 9.13 28.89
N PHE A 760 -3.72 10.31 29.04
CA PHE A 760 -4.06 10.91 30.32
C PHE A 760 -5.35 10.35 30.94
N PHE A 761 -6.34 10.06 30.10
CA PHE A 761 -7.68 9.61 30.51
C PHE A 761 -7.92 8.11 30.27
N SER A 762 -6.89 7.36 29.85
CA SER A 762 -6.94 5.92 29.52
C SER A 762 -8.00 5.54 28.48
N LEU A 763 -8.36 6.46 27.59
CA LEU A 763 -9.44 6.29 26.60
C LEU A 763 -9.02 5.36 25.46
N ARG A 764 -9.99 4.63 24.91
CA ARG A 764 -9.86 3.86 23.66
C ARG A 764 -10.86 4.40 22.63
N PRO A 765 -10.63 4.19 21.31
CA PRO A 765 -11.58 4.61 20.27
C PRO A 765 -13.01 4.07 20.47
N SER A 766 -13.15 2.92 21.14
CA SER A 766 -14.44 2.30 21.51
C SER A 766 -15.18 3.00 22.65
N ASP A 767 -14.56 3.97 23.34
CA ASP A 767 -15.18 4.67 24.48
C ASP A 767 -15.94 5.95 24.06
N VAL A 768 -15.91 6.30 22.78
CA VAL A 768 -16.84 7.28 22.21
C VAL A 768 -18.28 6.79 22.43
N GLY A 769 -19.13 7.65 23.00
CA GLY A 769 -20.48 7.29 23.41
C GLY A 769 -20.62 6.78 24.85
N ARG A 770 -19.53 6.70 25.64
CA ARG A 770 -19.58 6.37 27.07
C ARG A 770 -19.46 7.61 27.98
N PRO A 771 -20.05 7.62 29.19
CA PRO A 771 -19.82 8.67 30.19
C PRO A 771 -18.37 8.69 30.67
N LEU A 772 -17.78 9.88 30.80
CA LEU A 772 -16.40 10.05 31.31
C LEU A 772 -16.24 9.53 32.76
N THR A 773 -17.32 9.51 33.54
CA THR A 773 -17.33 9.01 34.93
C THR A 773 -17.07 7.52 35.06
N ASP A 774 -17.25 6.76 33.98
CA ASP A 774 -17.15 5.29 33.97
C ASP A 774 -15.76 4.82 33.50
N LEU A 775 -14.81 5.76 33.40
CA LEU A 775 -13.48 5.59 32.81
C LEU A 775 -12.41 5.98 33.84
N SER A 776 -11.37 5.15 33.97
CA SER A 776 -10.30 5.34 34.95
C SER A 776 -9.26 6.36 34.46
N SER A 777 -9.33 7.61 34.94
CA SER A 777 -8.31 8.62 34.72
C SER A 777 -7.02 8.31 35.48
N GLN A 778 -5.86 8.57 34.87
CA GLN A 778 -4.56 8.55 35.58
C GLN A 778 -4.26 9.90 36.25
N LEU A 779 -5.08 10.91 35.99
CA LEU A 779 -5.02 12.24 36.59
C LEU A 779 -5.64 12.23 38.00
N ASP A 780 -4.87 12.69 38.98
CA ASP A 780 -5.37 13.01 40.32
C ASP A 780 -6.08 14.37 40.28
N TYR A 781 -7.36 14.37 39.89
CA TYR A 781 -8.18 15.57 39.77
C TYR A 781 -9.63 15.33 40.28
N PRO A 782 -9.83 15.13 41.59
CA PRO A 782 -11.14 14.81 42.17
C PRO A 782 -12.20 15.91 41.97
N GLU A 783 -11.77 17.16 41.78
CA GLU A 783 -12.64 18.33 41.62
C GLU A 783 -13.19 18.50 40.19
N LEU A 784 -12.72 17.71 39.21
CA LEU A 784 -13.04 17.84 37.79
C LEU A 784 -14.54 17.97 37.52
N LYS A 785 -15.37 17.13 38.17
CA LYS A 785 -16.82 17.14 37.97
C LYS A 785 -17.44 18.46 38.43
N GLN A 786 -17.09 18.94 39.61
CA GLN A 786 -17.57 20.21 40.15
C GLN A 786 -17.16 21.39 39.27
N HIS A 787 -15.97 21.35 38.68
CA HIS A 787 -15.51 22.37 37.75
C HIS A 787 -16.22 22.33 36.39
N ILE A 788 -16.58 21.14 35.88
CA ILE A 788 -17.44 21.00 34.70
C ILE A 788 -18.86 21.54 34.98
N ASP A 789 -19.47 21.14 36.09
CA ASP A 789 -20.82 21.60 36.48
C ASP A 789 -20.85 23.14 36.59
N LYS A 790 -19.83 23.74 37.21
CA LYS A 790 -19.66 25.20 37.29
C LYS A 790 -19.54 25.88 35.91
N VAL A 791 -18.86 25.27 34.93
CA VAL A 791 -18.77 25.80 33.55
C VAL A 791 -20.11 25.71 32.82
N PHE A 792 -20.94 24.68 33.10
CA PHE A 792 -22.32 24.63 32.59
C PHE A 792 -23.22 25.71 33.22
N GLU A 793 -23.02 26.04 34.50
CA GLU A 793 -23.78 27.09 35.20
C GLU A 793 -23.38 28.51 34.79
N THR A 794 -22.09 28.84 34.79
CA THR A 794 -21.61 30.21 34.49
C THR A 794 -21.47 30.47 32.99
N GLY A 795 -21.16 29.43 32.20
CA GLY A 795 -20.82 29.58 30.79
C GLY A 795 -19.47 30.28 30.53
N GLU A 796 -18.63 30.40 31.56
CA GLU A 796 -17.28 30.98 31.50
C GLU A 796 -16.20 29.89 31.38
N ILE A 797 -14.97 30.29 31.05
CA ILE A 797 -13.81 29.38 30.94
C ILE A 797 -13.18 29.19 32.32
N LEU A 798 -12.89 27.93 32.70
CA LEU A 798 -12.20 27.61 33.95
C LEU A 798 -10.81 27.04 33.66
N ASN A 799 -9.78 27.64 34.26
CA ASN A 799 -8.41 27.13 34.28
C ASN A 799 -8.07 26.62 35.69
N HIS A 800 -7.40 25.47 35.78
CA HIS A 800 -6.96 24.88 37.04
C HIS A 800 -5.56 24.25 36.86
N HIS A 801 -4.63 24.56 37.75
CA HIS A 801 -3.29 23.98 37.75
C HIS A 801 -3.28 22.71 38.60
N LEU A 802 -2.82 21.60 38.04
CA LEU A 802 -2.66 20.35 38.78
C LEU A 802 -1.37 20.36 39.59
N ALA A 803 -1.33 19.52 40.63
CA ALA A 803 -0.10 19.22 41.33
C ALA A 803 0.93 18.57 40.38
N ARG A 804 2.22 18.63 40.75
CA ARG A 804 3.28 17.93 40.00
C ARG A 804 2.94 16.45 39.87
N ASP A 805 2.99 15.93 38.66
CA ASP A 805 2.74 14.51 38.41
C ASP A 805 3.87 13.62 38.98
N ALA A 806 3.72 12.30 38.87
CA ALA A 806 4.74 11.35 39.32
C ALA A 806 6.11 11.46 38.60
N ARG A 807 6.21 12.29 37.55
CA ARG A 807 7.42 12.58 36.77
C ARG A 807 7.97 14.00 37.03
N GLY A 808 7.27 14.80 37.84
CA GLY A 808 7.64 16.17 38.21
C GLY A 808 7.13 17.27 37.27
N LEU A 809 6.27 16.94 36.28
CA LEU A 809 5.74 17.85 35.27
C LEU A 809 4.55 18.67 35.79
N PHE A 810 4.38 19.88 35.24
CA PHE A 810 3.26 20.77 35.54
C PHE A 810 2.22 20.75 34.43
N HIS A 811 0.97 20.47 34.79
CA HIS A 811 -0.15 20.40 33.86
C HIS A 811 -1.23 21.43 34.23
N MET A 812 -1.76 22.14 33.23
CA MET A 812 -2.94 22.98 33.36
C MET A 812 -4.13 22.32 32.68
N VAL A 813 -5.24 22.19 33.41
CA VAL A 813 -6.54 21.81 32.83
C VAL A 813 -7.33 23.07 32.53
N ARG A 814 -7.85 23.16 31.30
CA ARG A 814 -8.74 24.20 30.84
C ARG A 814 -10.06 23.60 30.40
N ILE A 815 -11.17 24.14 30.92
CA ILE A 815 -12.52 23.69 30.63
C ILE A 815 -13.27 24.83 29.95
N ASN A 816 -13.65 24.61 28.68
CA ASN A 816 -14.37 25.58 27.86
C ASN A 816 -15.80 25.08 27.57
N PRO A 817 -16.84 25.93 27.56
CA PRO A 817 -18.19 25.53 27.17
C PRO A 817 -18.30 25.31 25.65
N TYR A 818 -18.83 24.16 25.22
CA TYR A 818 -19.12 23.87 23.82
C TYR A 818 -20.50 24.41 23.43
N ARG A 819 -20.55 25.31 22.45
CA ARG A 819 -21.76 26.06 22.05
C ARG A 819 -22.17 25.74 20.61
N ASP A 820 -23.47 25.60 20.40
CA ASP A 820 -24.09 25.39 19.09
C ASP A 820 -24.35 26.72 18.35
N LYS A 821 -24.73 26.70 17.06
CA LYS A 821 -25.05 27.87 16.23
C LYS A 821 -26.09 28.81 16.87
N GLY A 822 -26.97 28.27 17.72
CA GLY A 822 -27.91 29.05 18.55
C GLY A 822 -27.36 29.58 19.88
N ASN A 823 -26.03 29.63 20.07
CA ASN A 823 -25.30 30.04 21.29
C ASN A 823 -25.64 29.24 22.58
N ARG A 824 -26.38 28.14 22.47
CA ARG A 824 -26.74 27.25 23.58
C ARG A 824 -25.58 26.31 23.90
N ILE A 825 -25.20 26.20 25.18
CA ILE A 825 -24.18 25.26 25.63
C ILE A 825 -24.72 23.83 25.45
N GLN A 826 -24.10 23.04 24.56
CA GLN A 826 -24.43 21.63 24.31
C GLN A 826 -23.48 20.65 25.00
N GLY A 827 -22.37 21.14 25.57
CA GLY A 827 -21.34 20.30 26.15
C GLY A 827 -20.20 21.12 26.75
N VAL A 828 -19.09 20.46 27.07
CA VAL A 828 -17.82 21.10 27.46
C VAL A 828 -16.65 20.47 26.71
N VAL A 829 -15.58 21.25 26.55
CA VAL A 829 -14.30 20.81 26.01
C VAL A 829 -13.28 20.90 27.15
N VAL A 830 -12.71 19.75 27.52
CA VAL A 830 -11.66 19.64 28.54
C VAL A 830 -10.33 19.49 27.82
N THR A 831 -9.39 20.39 28.11
CA THR A 831 -8.06 20.46 27.49
C THR A 831 -6.99 20.36 28.57
N LEU A 832 -6.01 19.49 28.38
CA LEU A 832 -4.76 19.46 29.16
C LEU A 832 -3.63 20.11 28.37
N VAL A 833 -2.86 20.96 29.04
CA VAL A 833 -1.68 21.63 28.48
C VAL A 833 -0.50 21.40 29.43
N ASP A 834 0.63 20.93 28.90
CA ASP A 834 1.90 20.94 29.63
C ASP A 834 2.39 22.39 29.73
N VAL A 835 2.59 22.87 30.97
CA VAL A 835 3.08 24.21 31.28
C VAL A 835 4.42 24.17 32.01
N THR A 836 5.12 23.03 31.97
CA THR A 836 6.39 22.81 32.68
C THR A 836 7.46 23.81 32.30
N THR A 837 7.64 24.10 31.01
CA THR A 837 8.65 25.06 30.54
C THR A 837 8.32 26.50 30.98
N LEU A 838 7.03 26.87 30.96
CA LEU A 838 6.57 28.19 31.42
C LEU A 838 6.75 28.35 32.93
N ALA A 839 6.33 27.35 33.72
CA ALA A 839 6.49 27.36 35.17
C ALA A 839 7.98 27.40 35.59
N GLN A 840 8.84 26.65 34.90
CA GLN A 840 10.29 26.70 35.13
C GLN A 840 10.90 28.04 34.71
N ALA A 841 10.42 28.66 33.63
CA ALA A 841 10.86 29.99 33.20
C ALA A 841 10.43 31.09 34.19
N GLU A 842 9.21 31.03 34.74
CA GLU A 842 8.74 31.93 35.80
C GLU A 842 9.56 31.76 37.08
N GLU A 843 9.82 30.51 37.53
CA GLU A 843 10.67 30.20 38.68
C GLU A 843 12.10 30.74 38.48
N HIS A 844 12.69 30.53 37.30
CA HIS A 844 14.02 31.05 36.95
C HIS A 844 14.05 32.58 36.87
N GLN A 845 13.04 33.21 36.27
CA GLN A 845 12.92 34.68 36.22
C GLN A 845 12.84 35.28 37.62
N GLN A 846 12.12 34.63 38.54
CA GLN A 846 12.01 35.09 39.93
C GLN A 846 13.37 35.02 40.67
N VAL A 847 14.17 33.98 40.40
CA VAL A 847 15.56 33.88 40.90
C VAL A 847 16.44 35.00 40.33
N LEU A 848 16.39 35.25 39.01
CA LEU A 848 17.15 36.32 38.35
C LEU A 848 16.76 37.71 38.88
N ILE A 849 15.47 37.96 39.12
CA ILE A 849 14.98 39.21 39.73
C ILE A 849 15.50 39.35 41.17
N SER A 850 15.56 38.26 41.94
CA SER A 850 16.12 38.26 43.29
C SER A 850 17.62 38.63 43.29
N GLU A 851 18.41 38.01 42.40
CA GLU A 851 19.83 38.35 42.23
C GLU A 851 20.03 39.80 41.77
N LEU A 852 19.26 40.26 40.79
CA LEU A 852 19.36 41.64 40.29
C LEU A 852 19.08 42.65 41.41
N ASN A 853 18.05 42.42 42.22
CA ASN A 853 17.73 43.24 43.38
C ASN A 853 18.86 43.26 44.42
N HIS A 854 19.57 42.13 44.61
CA HIS A 854 20.75 42.08 45.47
C HIS A 854 21.90 42.93 44.91
N ARG A 855 22.20 42.78 43.61
CA ARG A 855 23.26 43.53 42.91
C ARG A 855 23.00 45.04 42.91
N VAL A 856 21.75 45.47 42.70
CA VAL A 856 21.34 46.89 42.76
C VAL A 856 21.53 47.47 44.17
N LYS A 857 21.15 46.72 45.22
CA LYS A 857 21.40 47.15 46.62
C LYS A 857 22.89 47.32 46.90
N ASN A 858 23.74 46.40 46.44
CA ASN A 858 25.19 46.49 46.61
C ASN A 858 25.78 47.72 45.90
N MET A 859 25.36 47.99 44.66
CA MET A 859 25.80 49.18 43.90
C MET A 859 25.42 50.49 44.61
N LEU A 860 24.17 50.58 45.10
CA LEU A 860 23.70 51.77 45.84
C LEU A 860 24.46 51.98 47.15
N ALA A 861 24.83 50.90 47.85
CA ALA A 861 25.66 50.99 49.06
C ALA A 861 27.08 51.53 48.77
N VAL A 862 27.69 51.11 47.65
CA VAL A 862 29.00 51.65 47.22
C VAL A 862 28.89 53.13 46.85
N ILE A 863 27.86 53.54 46.10
CA ILE A 863 27.60 54.95 45.76
C ILE A 863 27.42 55.80 47.04
N ALA A 864 26.64 55.31 48.01
CA ALA A 864 26.44 56.01 49.28
C ALA A 864 27.75 56.17 50.07
N SER A 865 28.61 55.14 50.07
CA SER A 865 29.93 55.18 50.70
C SER A 865 30.86 56.21 50.04
N ILE A 866 30.89 56.26 48.70
CA ILE A 866 31.66 57.27 47.93
C ILE A 866 31.15 58.68 48.25
N ALA A 867 29.82 58.88 48.27
CA ALA A 867 29.23 60.18 48.57
C ALA A 867 29.54 60.66 50.00
N SER A 868 29.52 59.77 51.01
CA SER A 868 29.88 60.13 52.39
C SER A 868 31.35 60.51 52.50
N ARG A 869 32.26 59.66 52.00
CA ARG A 869 33.71 59.91 52.08
C ARG A 869 34.13 61.15 51.30
N THR A 870 33.51 61.41 50.15
CA THR A 870 33.77 62.64 49.36
C THR A 870 33.24 63.88 50.08
N ARG A 871 32.21 63.78 50.93
CA ARG A 871 31.72 64.90 51.73
C ARG A 871 32.63 65.24 52.90
N GLU A 872 33.25 64.25 53.51
CA GLU A 872 34.19 64.41 54.64
C GLU A 872 35.49 65.15 54.26
N SER A 873 35.76 65.30 52.95
CA SER A 873 37.05 65.70 52.39
C SER A 873 37.07 66.96 51.54
N SER A 874 35.90 67.54 51.25
CA SER A 874 35.76 68.68 50.34
C SER A 874 35.34 69.93 51.10
N ASP A 875 36.15 70.98 51.01
CA ASP A 875 35.95 72.21 51.78
C ASP A 875 34.83 73.10 51.18
N THR A 876 34.51 72.89 49.89
CA THR A 876 33.48 73.64 49.16
C THR A 876 32.44 72.73 48.50
N LYS A 877 31.27 73.29 48.17
CA LYS A 877 30.18 72.52 47.52
C LYS A 877 30.50 72.19 46.08
N GLU A 878 31.20 73.09 45.41
CA GLU A 878 31.65 73.00 44.04
C GLU A 878 32.70 71.88 43.92
N GLU A 879 33.71 71.86 44.79
CA GLU A 879 34.70 70.79 44.87
C GLU A 879 34.08 69.42 45.20
N PHE A 880 33.11 69.38 46.12
CA PHE A 880 32.36 68.16 46.43
C PHE A 880 31.61 67.64 45.20
N ALA A 881 30.95 68.52 44.43
CA ALA A 881 30.19 68.14 43.25
C ALA A 881 31.11 67.59 42.14
N ASP A 882 32.20 68.29 41.83
CA ASP A 882 33.16 67.89 40.80
C ASP A 882 33.86 66.56 41.15
N ALA A 883 34.30 66.39 42.40
CA ALA A 883 34.93 65.16 42.87
C ALA A 883 33.96 63.97 42.88
N LEU A 884 32.69 64.18 43.28
CA LEU A 884 31.68 63.12 43.27
C LEU A 884 31.31 62.69 41.84
N ILE A 885 31.13 63.65 40.92
CA ILE A 885 30.81 63.36 39.51
C ILE A 885 31.95 62.60 38.84
N GLY A 886 33.21 63.03 39.03
CA GLY A 886 34.39 62.34 38.48
C GLY A 886 34.46 60.86 38.90
N ARG A 887 34.25 60.59 40.19
CA ARG A 887 34.25 59.22 40.75
C ARG A 887 33.07 58.37 40.27
N LEU A 888 31.88 58.95 40.14
CA LEU A 888 30.73 58.25 39.56
C LEU A 888 30.97 57.92 38.08
N HIS A 889 31.69 58.77 37.33
CA HIS A 889 32.08 58.48 35.95
C HIS A 889 33.13 57.36 35.87
N ALA A 890 34.12 57.33 36.77
CA ALA A 890 35.09 56.23 36.85
C ALA A 890 34.43 54.89 37.20
N MET A 891 33.57 54.90 38.23
CA MET A 891 32.73 53.76 38.60
C MET A 891 31.90 53.27 37.40
N SER A 892 31.25 54.19 36.66
CA SER A 892 30.46 53.87 35.47
C SER A 892 31.27 53.19 34.37
N ARG A 893 32.51 53.63 34.09
CA ARG A 893 33.40 52.97 33.12
C ARG A 893 33.75 51.54 33.53
N ALA A 894 34.16 51.33 34.79
CA ALA A 894 34.45 50.01 35.33
C ALA A 894 33.23 49.06 35.29
N TYR A 895 32.02 49.54 35.61
CA TYR A 895 30.79 48.76 35.44
C TYR A 895 30.45 48.49 33.98
N GLY A 896 30.74 49.42 33.07
CA GLY A 896 30.61 49.22 31.63
C GLY A 896 31.49 48.07 31.12
N LEU A 897 32.73 47.99 31.60
CA LEU A 897 33.65 46.89 31.27
C LEU A 897 33.16 45.55 31.84
N LEU A 898 32.83 45.51 33.13
CA LEU A 898 32.29 44.31 33.78
C LEU A 898 30.99 43.81 33.14
N THR A 899 30.14 44.72 32.65
CA THR A 899 28.89 44.34 31.96
C THR A 899 29.16 43.65 30.61
N ARG A 900 30.22 44.05 29.90
CA ARG A 900 30.65 43.37 28.65
C ARG A 900 31.17 41.96 28.93
N GLU A 901 32.05 41.81 29.92
CA GLU A 901 32.65 40.53 30.34
C GLU A 901 31.74 39.65 31.22
N ARG A 902 30.41 39.85 31.14
CA ARG A 902 29.38 39.10 31.89
C ARG A 902 29.66 39.00 33.41
N TRP A 903 30.22 40.05 33.99
CA TRP A 903 30.52 40.20 35.41
C TRP A 903 31.51 39.18 35.99
N LYS A 904 32.35 38.56 35.14
CA LYS A 904 33.37 37.61 35.60
C LYS A 904 34.65 38.31 36.02
N GLU A 905 35.25 39.07 35.10
CA GLU A 905 36.60 39.63 35.26
C GLU A 905 36.72 40.98 34.52
N ALA A 906 37.71 41.80 34.89
CA ALA A 906 38.07 43.04 34.21
C ALA A 906 39.57 43.05 33.88
N SER A 907 39.94 43.37 32.62
CA SER A 907 41.35 43.51 32.23
C SER A 907 41.95 44.78 32.83
N VAL A 908 43.08 44.64 33.52
CA VAL A 908 43.84 45.77 34.10
C VAL A 908 44.30 46.74 33.02
N ARG A 909 44.69 46.21 31.85
CA ARG A 909 45.15 47.00 30.71
C ARG A 909 44.03 47.87 30.11
N GLU A 910 42.82 47.33 30.00
CA GLU A 910 41.66 48.06 29.51
C GLU A 910 41.14 49.11 30.51
N LEU A 911 41.15 48.79 31.81
CA LEU A 911 40.85 49.77 32.87
C LEU A 911 41.82 50.96 32.82
N LEU A 912 43.12 50.69 32.70
CA LEU A 912 44.14 51.74 32.56
C LEU A 912 43.94 52.59 31.32
N GLN A 913 43.64 51.99 30.17
CA GLN A 913 43.37 52.74 28.94
C GLN A 913 42.14 53.66 29.09
N GLN A 914 41.02 53.16 29.63
CA GLN A 914 39.78 53.93 29.77
C GLN A 914 39.86 55.05 30.81
N GLU A 915 40.59 54.86 31.92
CA GLU A 915 40.77 55.90 32.93
C GLU A 915 41.80 56.96 32.54
N LEU A 916 42.80 56.59 31.72
CA LEU A 916 43.93 57.47 31.38
C LEU A 916 43.79 58.17 30.02
N GLU A 917 42.91 57.69 29.14
CA GLU A 917 42.54 58.35 27.87
C GLU A 917 42.29 59.86 28.00
N PRO A 918 41.51 60.37 29.00
CA PRO A 918 41.24 61.81 29.14
C PRO A 918 42.48 62.68 29.41
N PHE A 919 43.60 62.09 29.83
CA PHE A 919 44.81 62.80 30.22
C PHE A 919 45.93 62.78 29.15
N GLY A 920 45.70 62.06 28.05
CA GLY A 920 46.58 62.00 26.87
C GLY A 920 47.57 60.82 26.90
N ILE A 921 47.26 59.78 26.14
CA ILE A 921 47.99 58.50 26.09
C ILE A 921 49.48 58.67 25.73
N GLU A 922 49.84 59.66 24.90
CA GLU A 922 51.23 59.90 24.46
C GLU A 922 52.21 60.24 25.59
N ARG A 923 51.71 60.64 26.78
CA ARG A 923 52.54 60.95 27.96
C ARG A 923 52.57 59.82 29.00
N ILE A 924 52.01 58.65 28.66
CA ILE A 924 51.74 57.56 29.59
C ILE A 924 52.33 56.25 29.05
N GLU A 925 53.32 55.71 29.76
CA GLU A 925 54.00 54.45 29.44
C GLU A 925 53.33 53.32 30.25
N LEU A 926 52.68 52.35 29.58
CA LEU A 926 51.93 51.24 30.19
C LEU A 926 52.59 49.88 29.91
N ASP A 927 53.25 49.32 30.92
CA ASP A 927 54.10 48.12 30.81
C ASP A 927 53.70 47.05 31.83
N GLY A 928 53.24 45.88 31.39
CA GLY A 928 52.68 44.88 32.31
C GLY A 928 51.90 43.76 31.62
N GLU A 929 51.64 42.70 32.37
CA GLU A 929 51.06 41.45 31.87
C GLU A 929 49.55 41.58 31.54
N ASP A 930 48.97 40.66 30.77
CA ASP A 930 47.52 40.64 30.54
C ASP A 930 46.78 40.05 31.74
N VAL A 931 46.71 40.84 32.80
CA VAL A 931 46.07 40.48 34.07
C VAL A 931 44.58 40.82 34.03
N LYS A 932 43.77 39.85 34.47
CA LYS A 932 42.34 39.99 34.71
C LYS A 932 42.05 39.89 36.21
N LEU A 933 41.24 40.81 36.72
CA LEU A 933 40.87 40.90 38.14
C LEU A 933 39.37 40.66 38.34
N GLY A 934 38.99 40.13 39.50
CA GLY A 934 37.59 39.95 39.86
C GLY A 934 36.84 41.30 40.02
N PRO A 935 35.50 41.32 40.04
CA PRO A 935 34.72 42.56 39.94
C PRO A 935 35.04 43.60 41.03
N GLN A 936 35.22 43.17 42.28
CA GLN A 936 35.57 44.04 43.41
C GLN A 936 36.99 44.62 43.32
N GLN A 937 37.96 43.81 42.88
CA GLN A 937 39.34 44.22 42.64
C GLN A 937 39.42 45.22 41.48
N GLY A 938 38.76 44.93 40.36
CA GLY A 938 38.69 45.80 39.19
C GLY A 938 38.05 47.17 39.50
N LEU A 939 36.95 47.20 40.25
CA LEU A 939 36.31 48.45 40.69
C LEU A 939 37.24 49.28 41.60
N SER A 940 37.86 48.66 42.61
CA SER A 940 38.74 49.36 43.55
C SER A 940 40.02 49.86 42.87
N LEU A 941 40.59 49.08 41.93
CA LEU A 941 41.74 49.49 41.13
C LEU A 941 41.38 50.61 40.15
N SER A 942 40.21 50.56 39.50
CA SER A 942 39.75 51.64 38.62
C SER A 942 39.60 52.98 39.36
N MET A 943 39.07 52.94 40.60
CA MET A 943 39.03 54.12 41.47
C MET A 943 40.44 54.58 41.85
N ALA A 944 41.36 53.66 42.16
CA ALA A 944 42.75 54.01 42.48
C ALA A 944 43.47 54.71 41.31
N ILE A 945 43.32 54.19 40.08
CA ILE A 945 43.86 54.79 38.86
C ILE A 945 43.28 56.19 38.64
N HIS A 946 41.96 56.35 38.80
CA HIS A 946 41.30 57.65 38.63
C HIS A 946 41.84 58.74 39.56
N GLU A 947 42.03 58.41 40.83
CA GLU A 947 42.58 59.35 41.82
C GLU A 947 44.06 59.68 41.53
N LEU A 948 44.87 58.68 41.16
CA LEU A 948 46.27 58.89 40.80
C LEU A 948 46.40 59.79 39.55
N ALA A 949 45.61 59.54 38.51
CA ALA A 949 45.59 60.35 37.29
C ALA A 949 45.14 61.79 37.56
N THR A 950 44.09 61.97 38.36
CA THR A 950 43.57 63.30 38.75
C THR A 950 44.59 64.08 39.59
N ASN A 951 45.29 63.42 40.51
CA ASN A 951 46.35 64.05 41.31
C ASN A 951 47.58 64.39 40.46
N ALA A 952 47.98 63.52 39.53
CA ALA A 952 49.05 63.79 38.58
C ALA A 952 48.72 65.01 37.68
N ALA A 953 47.46 65.17 37.28
CA ALA A 953 47.01 66.31 36.47
C ALA A 953 46.90 67.63 37.26
N LYS A 954 46.46 67.59 38.53
CA LYS A 954 46.31 68.79 39.37
C LYS A 954 47.61 69.26 40.03
N TYR A 955 48.46 68.34 40.47
CA TYR A 955 49.60 68.63 41.36
C TYR A 955 50.91 67.93 40.94
N GLY A 956 50.83 66.84 40.17
CA GLY A 956 51.96 66.00 39.78
C GLY A 956 52.44 66.23 38.35
N ALA A 957 53.01 65.19 37.72
CA ALA A 957 53.69 65.32 36.42
C ALA A 957 52.80 65.83 35.28
N LEU A 958 51.56 65.33 35.17
CA LEU A 958 50.65 65.66 34.05
C LEU A 958 50.18 67.13 34.07
N SER A 959 50.40 67.87 35.16
CA SER A 959 50.21 69.33 35.25
C SER A 959 51.18 70.14 34.37
N LYS A 960 52.29 69.55 33.92
CA LYS A 960 53.23 70.12 32.95
C LYS A 960 53.05 69.48 31.57
N THR A 961 53.45 70.21 30.52
CA THR A 961 53.45 69.70 29.14
C THR A 961 54.36 68.50 28.97
N ASP A 962 55.55 68.56 29.56
CA ASP A 962 56.64 67.60 29.33
C ASP A 962 56.65 66.45 30.35
N GLY A 963 55.77 66.51 31.36
CA GLY A 963 55.68 65.52 32.43
C GLY A 963 55.10 64.20 31.96
N LYS A 964 55.64 63.10 32.49
CA LYS A 964 55.30 61.73 32.10
C LYS A 964 54.86 60.87 33.28
N VAL A 965 54.05 59.86 32.99
CA VAL A 965 53.68 58.80 33.93
C VAL A 965 54.08 57.45 33.34
N SER A 966 54.79 56.64 34.13
CA SER A 966 55.03 55.23 33.84
C SER A 966 54.25 54.37 34.83
N VAL A 967 53.44 53.45 34.32
CA VAL A 967 52.64 52.50 35.10
C VAL A 967 53.09 51.08 34.80
N GLN A 968 53.38 50.31 35.84
CA GLN A 968 53.82 48.92 35.75
C GLN A 968 52.94 47.99 36.59
N TRP A 969 52.67 46.78 36.13
CA TRP A 969 51.92 45.78 36.91
C TRP A 969 52.25 44.32 36.53
N SER A 970 52.18 43.43 37.51
CA SER A 970 52.42 41.97 37.36
C SER A 970 51.66 41.17 38.43
N ILE A 971 51.57 39.85 38.24
CA ILE A 971 51.18 38.90 39.30
C ILE A 971 52.36 38.00 39.64
N GLU A 972 52.76 37.98 40.91
CA GLU A 972 53.78 37.07 41.45
C GLU A 972 53.23 36.43 42.74
N ASP A 973 53.41 35.12 42.92
CA ASP A 973 53.01 34.36 44.12
C ASP A 973 51.58 34.63 44.64
N ASP A 974 50.61 34.71 43.72
CA ASP A 974 49.18 35.02 44.00
C ASP A 974 48.94 36.42 44.60
N SER A 975 49.90 37.34 44.42
CA SER A 975 49.81 38.76 44.75
C SER A 975 49.88 39.60 43.47
N PHE A 976 48.86 40.43 43.26
CA PHE A 976 48.89 41.47 42.23
C PHE A 976 49.68 42.67 42.72
N THR A 977 50.62 43.16 41.91
CA THR A 977 51.37 44.38 42.19
C THR A 977 51.15 45.43 41.10
N PHE A 978 51.10 46.70 41.52
CA PHE A 978 50.87 47.85 40.66
C PHE A 978 51.75 49.02 41.10
N GLY A 979 52.62 49.48 40.21
CA GLY A 979 53.50 50.62 40.40
C GLY A 979 53.09 51.80 39.53
N TRP A 980 52.94 52.97 40.14
CA TRP A 980 52.75 54.25 39.46
C TRP A 980 53.97 55.13 39.73
N ARG A 981 54.58 55.69 38.68
CA ARG A 981 55.73 56.60 38.83
C ARG A 981 55.60 57.79 37.88
N GLU A 982 55.73 58.97 38.45
CA GLU A 982 55.72 60.24 37.77
C GLU A 982 57.15 60.75 37.55
N LYS A 983 57.38 61.45 36.43
CA LYS A 983 58.67 62.05 36.06
C LYS A 983 58.46 63.41 35.39
N ASP A 984 59.51 64.25 35.44
CA ASP A 984 59.60 65.55 34.76
C ASP A 984 58.50 66.56 35.20
N GLY A 985 57.93 66.33 36.38
CA GLY A 985 56.86 67.12 36.97
C GLY A 985 57.31 68.42 37.68
N PRO A 986 56.40 69.11 38.39
CA PRO A 986 56.77 70.15 39.34
C PRO A 986 57.59 69.56 40.50
N LEU A 987 58.41 70.39 41.16
CA LEU A 987 59.20 69.96 42.32
C LEU A 987 58.28 69.51 43.46
N VAL A 988 58.23 68.20 43.71
CA VAL A 988 57.34 67.62 44.70
C VAL A 988 57.93 67.79 46.10
N LYS A 989 57.09 68.21 47.05
CA LYS A 989 57.37 68.18 48.49
C LYS A 989 56.42 67.18 49.14
N ALA A 990 56.91 66.41 50.10
CA ALA A 990 56.03 65.59 50.93
C ALA A 990 54.99 66.51 51.63
N PRO A 991 53.69 66.19 51.55
CA PRO A 991 52.66 66.99 52.20
C PRO A 991 52.75 66.81 53.73
N LEU A 992 52.29 67.83 54.48
CA LEU A 992 52.31 67.81 55.95
C LEU A 992 51.23 66.90 56.54
N ASP A 993 50.13 66.71 55.83
CA ASP A 993 49.04 65.78 56.12
C ASP A 993 48.83 64.85 54.92
N ASN A 994 48.33 63.63 55.15
CA ASN A 994 47.96 62.72 54.08
C ASN A 994 46.74 63.28 53.33
N GLY A 995 46.97 63.82 52.14
CA GLY A 995 45.92 64.33 51.26
C GLY A 995 44.86 63.26 50.95
N PHE A 996 43.62 63.69 50.77
CA PHE A 996 42.45 62.82 50.69
C PHE A 996 42.57 61.64 49.71
N GLY A 997 43.16 61.86 48.52
CA GLY A 997 43.38 60.77 47.55
C GLY A 997 44.25 59.65 48.09
N LEU A 998 45.25 59.96 48.93
CA LEU A 998 46.14 58.97 49.58
C LEU A 998 45.36 58.14 50.61
N THR A 999 44.54 58.81 51.43
CA THR A 999 43.68 58.19 52.43
C THR A 999 42.58 57.34 51.79
N LEU A 1000 42.06 57.73 50.62
CA LEU A 1000 41.12 56.92 49.85
C LEU A 1000 41.81 55.69 49.25
N LEU A 1001 43.00 55.83 48.66
CA LEU A 1001 43.80 54.71 48.14
C LEU A 1001 44.09 53.67 49.24
N GLN A 1002 44.59 54.12 50.39
CA GLN A 1002 44.85 53.25 51.56
C GLN A 1002 43.56 52.62 52.09
N GLY A 1003 42.44 53.35 52.07
CA GLY A 1003 41.13 52.84 52.50
C GLY A 1003 40.53 51.79 51.57
N GLU A 1004 40.48 52.05 50.26
CA GLU A 1004 39.90 51.14 49.27
C GLU A 1004 40.75 49.87 49.12
N ILE A 1005 42.06 49.99 48.89
CA ILE A 1005 42.96 48.84 48.76
C ILE A 1005 43.09 48.08 50.10
N GLY A 1006 43.31 48.79 51.20
CA GLY A 1006 43.57 48.17 52.50
C GLY A 1006 42.33 47.51 53.12
N TYR A 1007 41.17 48.16 53.07
CA TYR A 1007 39.96 47.65 53.72
C TYR A 1007 39.13 46.71 52.83
N ARG A 1008 39.05 46.95 51.50
CA ARG A 1008 38.24 46.11 50.60
C ARG A 1008 39.02 44.99 49.91
N LEU A 1009 40.34 45.12 49.74
CA LEU A 1009 41.16 44.09 49.07
C LEU A 1009 42.19 43.43 49.99
N GLY A 1010 42.32 43.88 51.25
CA GLY A 1010 43.33 43.37 52.18
C GLY A 1010 44.77 43.68 51.77
N GLY A 1011 44.98 44.70 50.90
CA GLY A 1011 46.28 45.06 50.36
C GLY A 1011 47.04 46.12 51.16
N HIS A 1012 48.20 46.52 50.65
CA HIS A 1012 48.94 47.70 51.14
C HIS A 1012 49.21 48.71 50.02
N VAL A 1013 49.45 49.96 50.43
CA VAL A 1013 49.82 51.06 49.55
C VAL A 1013 51.02 51.80 50.15
N GLU A 1014 52.14 51.80 49.43
CA GLU A 1014 53.35 52.54 49.77
C GLU A 1014 53.54 53.73 48.83
N THR A 1015 53.96 54.87 49.37
CA THR A 1015 54.14 56.11 48.61
C THR A 1015 55.46 56.80 48.94
N ALA A 1016 56.21 57.17 47.90
CA ALA A 1016 57.49 57.85 47.99
C ALA A 1016 57.48 59.15 47.17
N PHE A 1017 57.72 60.27 47.83
CA PHE A 1017 57.79 61.59 47.20
C PHE A 1017 59.25 61.92 46.85
N HIS A 1018 59.65 61.68 45.60
CA HIS A 1018 60.95 62.10 45.09
C HIS A 1018 60.89 63.56 44.61
N LYS A 1019 62.03 64.24 44.52
CA LYS A 1019 62.08 65.64 44.04
C LYS A 1019 61.51 65.79 42.63
N ASP A 1020 61.66 64.76 41.82
CA ASP A 1020 61.38 64.76 40.38
C ASP A 1020 60.00 64.13 40.04
N GLY A 1021 59.27 63.62 41.05
CA GLY A 1021 57.95 63.01 40.88
C GLY A 1021 57.49 62.12 42.05
N LEU A 1022 56.21 61.78 42.05
CA LEU A 1022 55.59 60.80 42.96
C LEU A 1022 55.86 59.36 42.48
N SER A 1023 56.13 58.44 43.42
CA SER A 1023 56.10 56.99 43.19
C SER A 1023 55.12 56.35 44.16
N VAL A 1024 54.23 55.49 43.67
CA VAL A 1024 53.26 54.71 44.46
C VAL A 1024 53.40 53.24 44.10
N GLN A 1025 53.36 52.36 45.09
CA GLN A 1025 53.23 50.91 44.92
C GLN A 1025 52.00 50.43 45.67
N ILE A 1026 51.21 49.59 45.00
CA ILE A 1026 49.98 48.97 45.47
C ILE A 1026 50.17 47.46 45.34
N ALA A 1027 49.88 46.68 46.39
CA ALA A 1027 49.85 45.23 46.28
C ALA A 1027 48.66 44.64 47.05
N PHE A 1028 48.00 43.63 46.47
CA PHE A 1028 46.88 42.91 47.08
C PHE A 1028 46.76 41.47 46.54
N PRO A 1029 46.15 40.53 47.27
CA PRO A 1029 45.97 39.15 46.81
C PRO A 1029 45.17 39.07 45.50
N ALA A 1030 45.66 38.30 44.53
CA ALA A 1030 45.02 38.12 43.23
C ALA A 1030 43.78 37.21 43.32
N ASN A 1031 43.81 36.14 44.12
CA ASN A 1031 42.63 35.34 44.45
C ASN A 1031 41.92 35.82 45.73
N HIS A 1032 41.15 36.91 45.65
CA HIS A 1032 40.24 37.26 46.75
C HIS A 1032 39.03 36.30 46.75
N LYS A 1033 39.07 35.28 47.61
CA LYS A 1033 37.82 34.59 48.01
C LYS A 1033 36.95 35.61 48.72
N GLU A 1034 35.74 35.83 48.23
CA GLU A 1034 34.73 36.57 48.99
C GLU A 1034 34.52 35.85 50.33
N ALA A 1035 34.66 36.59 51.43
CA ALA A 1035 34.12 36.13 52.70
C ALA A 1035 32.58 36.17 52.60
N PRO A 1036 31.87 35.15 53.10
CA PRO A 1036 30.43 35.00 52.90
C PRO A 1036 29.59 36.07 53.64
#